data_AF-A0A0D2CP57-F1
#
_entry.id   AF-A0A0D2CP57-F1
#
_cell.length_a   1.000
_cell.length_b   1.000
_cell.length_c   1.000
_cell.angle_alpha   90.00
_cell.angle_beta   90.00
_cell.angle_gamma   90.00
#
_symmetry.space_group_name_H-M   'P 1'
#
loop_
_entity.id
_entity.type
_entity.pdbx_description
1 polymer ?
#
loop_
_entity_poly.entity_id
_entity_poly.type
_entity_poly.pdbx_seq_one_letter_code
_entity_poly.pdbx_strand_id
1 'polypeptide(L)'
;MPPRRSHQKSRRGCLTCKAGHLKCDETGPPCGRCKLRATTCEYTSPGSGLQQPQNLPSGHCRPVSTEISPDLQQLEEPLFPNEGRLLELQLMHRWSTETYKSMYSKVAGDDYIWQIAVPRWSLQHDFLCAGLFALSAFESASCSSGPGRGKYLEAAVEYQTIALNNFRRQLQHQETNPESYETVLCFSLMLMVLALASSQFASELACGTQGDDSMVQNTLTHFELVRGCSTVLGDNAEQYLAQNSYVQKLTPFETLPRTPYDSDIALAMSTLNTANERRITSTVGESYEHRVQQVAHFEACKKAISLLEECFAKCVGHDDDHQGYILGWLNMAGEEYVSAIKCNDHVALLVLMYWGSLVEKLGRRVWWARDFGRLLVEEISGKTLSQTADALTMDLIASARRLIAQHSGGMADVSLRAFANLICGPPLLDKYPESVPPDITLNYASPFNSILTKLTMLDTTIRTNRKRPTTPESHSREGSTKNTPVLRHSQESHLPPWLPDSVAAARVKLPILVGLLLTCSPTIFLYSLESCRDHQQRTDLSILIRTYILTGTVGMTVTMLVQSVLAYLLALLCFNGHANATLYLAETMKAEHDIKDEAHRKRRREMSRRHAYWVFMLLFSFVVAGLVEEWIKYIIITAMVGLAQRSSHGRGSIKTERDYVAVAVSAALGFATVENIAFLYAAARRRKVSSGDDDTTLKEGREDAMFTLLTAVERVVLGIPGHAMTAALIGVNLLIRDHRHLEHAATNSMSAWLILRDSALFHGCFNFVLFAASALEGNVGWVHPWRVRTVCLVLALAVGLQATLALVLRTRLRQVGMW
;
A
#
# COMPACT_ATOMS: atom_id res chain seq x y z
N MET A 1 -72.89 1.32 19.64
CA MET A 1 -72.46 1.89 18.33
C MET A 1 -72.21 0.72 17.38
N PRO A 2 -72.71 0.74 16.13
CA PRO A 2 -72.48 -0.36 15.21
C PRO A 2 -70.97 -0.48 14.90
N PRO A 3 -70.43 -1.71 14.76
CA PRO A 3 -69.02 -1.92 14.47
C PRO A 3 -68.66 -1.31 13.12
N ARG A 4 -67.54 -0.57 13.07
CA ARG A 4 -67.01 0.00 11.83
C ARG A 4 -66.76 -1.12 10.83
N ARG A 5 -67.46 -1.10 9.69
CA ARG A 5 -67.20 -2.00 8.56
C ARG A 5 -65.72 -1.94 8.20
N SER A 6 -65.07 -3.10 8.14
CA SER A 6 -63.70 -3.21 7.66
C SER A 6 -63.64 -2.76 6.19
N HIS A 7 -62.91 -1.68 5.92
CA HIS A 7 -62.67 -1.23 4.55
C HIS A 7 -61.37 -1.83 4.03
N GLN A 8 -61.45 -2.43 2.84
CA GLN A 8 -60.27 -2.88 2.09
C GLN A 8 -59.45 -1.64 1.67
N LYS A 9 -58.19 -1.56 2.13
CA LYS A 9 -57.24 -0.54 1.66
C LYS A 9 -57.00 -0.77 0.16
N SER A 10 -57.29 0.25 -0.66
CA SER A 10 -56.96 0.26 -2.10
C SER A 10 -55.44 0.18 -2.25
N ARG A 11 -54.95 -0.92 -2.84
CA ARG A 11 -53.51 -1.15 -3.05
C ARG A 11 -53.02 -0.47 -4.34
N ARG A 12 -53.91 -0.22 -5.31
CA ARG A 12 -53.59 0.31 -6.64
C ARG A 12 -54.02 1.77 -6.86
N GLY A 13 -54.40 2.49 -5.80
CA GLY A 13 -54.73 3.92 -5.90
C GLY A 13 -53.59 4.80 -6.40
N CYS A 14 -53.94 5.92 -7.06
CA CYS A 14 -52.99 6.90 -7.57
C CYS A 14 -52.13 7.52 -6.46
N LEU A 15 -50.95 8.02 -6.83
CA LEU A 15 -49.99 8.64 -5.91
C LEU A 15 -50.61 9.84 -5.18
N THR A 16 -51.37 10.67 -5.90
CA THR A 16 -52.02 11.87 -5.34
C THR A 16 -53.06 11.53 -4.26
N CYS A 17 -53.88 10.50 -4.49
CA CYS A 17 -54.85 10.05 -3.48
C CYS A 17 -54.18 9.34 -2.31
N LYS A 18 -53.11 8.56 -2.56
CA LYS A 18 -52.30 7.94 -1.52
C LYS A 18 -51.65 8.98 -0.61
N ALA A 19 -51.03 10.02 -1.18
CA ALA A 19 -50.43 11.13 -0.44
C ALA A 19 -51.47 11.89 0.40
N GLY A 20 -52.68 12.10 -0.15
CA GLY A 20 -53.77 12.75 0.57
C GLY A 20 -54.45 11.89 1.65
N HIS A 21 -54.06 10.63 1.85
CA HIS A 21 -54.72 9.66 2.73
C HIS A 21 -56.23 9.48 2.42
N LEU A 22 -56.61 9.65 1.15
CA LEU A 22 -57.99 9.54 0.66
C LEU A 22 -58.15 8.27 -0.18
N LYS A 23 -59.31 7.60 -0.06
CA LYS A 23 -59.63 6.44 -0.91
C LYS A 23 -59.66 6.84 -2.40
N CYS A 24 -58.85 6.18 -3.22
CA CYS A 24 -58.91 6.26 -4.68
C CYS A 24 -59.98 5.31 -5.21
N ASP A 25 -60.69 5.69 -6.27
CA ASP A 25 -61.66 4.86 -6.98
C ASP A 25 -61.01 3.99 -8.07
N GLU A 26 -59.71 4.18 -8.33
CA GLU A 26 -58.90 3.40 -9.30
C GLU A 26 -59.44 3.44 -10.75
N THR A 27 -60.36 4.35 -11.06
CA THR A 27 -61.01 4.45 -12.39
C THR A 27 -60.12 5.05 -13.49
N GLY A 28 -58.80 5.06 -13.27
CA GLY A 28 -57.76 5.47 -14.23
C GLY A 28 -56.97 6.70 -13.80
N PRO A 29 -55.96 7.13 -14.58
CA PRO A 29 -55.54 8.53 -14.65
C PRO A 29 -56.44 9.33 -15.63
N PRO A 30 -57.16 10.39 -15.20
CA PRO A 30 -57.35 10.79 -13.81
C PRO A 30 -58.48 10.02 -13.11
N CYS A 31 -58.25 9.70 -11.85
CA CYS A 31 -59.24 9.04 -11.00
C CYS A 31 -60.38 10.03 -10.70
N GLY A 32 -61.59 9.56 -10.39
CA GLY A 32 -62.76 10.43 -10.26
C GLY A 32 -62.57 11.55 -9.22
N ARG A 33 -61.82 11.25 -8.14
CA ARG A 33 -61.47 12.26 -7.12
C ARG A 33 -60.47 13.31 -7.61
N CYS A 34 -59.45 12.91 -8.36
CA CYS A 34 -58.50 13.85 -8.92
C CYS A 34 -59.14 14.71 -10.02
N LYS A 35 -60.12 14.15 -10.77
CA LYS A 35 -60.93 14.87 -11.75
C LYS A 35 -61.78 15.96 -11.09
N LEU A 36 -62.46 15.65 -9.98
CA LEU A 36 -63.26 16.63 -9.22
C LEU A 36 -62.42 17.75 -8.59
N ARG A 37 -61.19 17.45 -8.20
CA ARG A 37 -60.27 18.41 -7.57
C ARG A 37 -59.36 19.14 -8.56
N ALA A 38 -59.45 18.85 -9.85
CA ALA A 38 -58.56 19.36 -10.89
C ALA A 38 -57.06 19.21 -10.54
N THR A 39 -56.70 18.12 -9.84
CA THR A 39 -55.32 17.83 -9.43
C THR A 39 -54.70 16.75 -10.32
N THR A 40 -53.41 16.86 -10.63
CA THR A 40 -52.65 15.88 -11.40
C THR A 40 -52.77 14.48 -10.78
N CYS A 41 -53.09 13.48 -11.61
CA CYS A 41 -53.37 12.13 -11.16
C CYS A 41 -52.39 11.13 -11.77
N GLU A 42 -51.41 10.73 -10.99
CA GLU A 42 -50.34 9.84 -11.46
C GLU A 42 -50.47 8.46 -10.83
N TYR A 43 -50.40 7.43 -11.66
CA TYR A 43 -50.28 6.04 -11.22
C TYR A 43 -48.86 5.56 -11.51
N THR A 44 -48.37 4.67 -10.65
CA THR A 44 -47.09 4.01 -10.86
C THR A 44 -47.22 3.09 -12.07
N SER A 45 -46.67 3.49 -13.21
CA SER A 45 -46.72 2.70 -14.45
C SER A 45 -45.89 1.43 -14.31
N PRO A 46 -46.45 0.23 -14.59
CA PRO A 46 -45.67 -0.94 -14.92
C PRO A 46 -45.38 -0.93 -16.44
N GLY A 47 -44.20 -0.44 -16.83
CA GLY A 47 -43.49 -0.77 -18.07
C GLY A 47 -43.84 -0.02 -19.37
N SER A 48 -42.82 0.07 -20.25
CA SER A 48 -42.88 0.05 -21.72
C SER A 48 -41.49 -0.42 -22.21
N GLY A 49 -41.26 -1.50 -22.95
CA GLY A 49 -42.17 -2.29 -23.79
C GLY A 49 -42.05 -1.88 -25.25
N LEU A 50 -41.41 -2.74 -26.05
CA LEU A 50 -41.40 -2.89 -27.51
C LEU A 50 -42.43 -2.06 -28.32
N GLN A 51 -41.96 -1.42 -29.40
CA GLN A 51 -42.75 -1.19 -30.60
C GLN A 51 -42.04 -1.84 -31.80
N GLN A 52 -42.77 -2.72 -32.50
CA GLN A 52 -42.49 -3.21 -33.84
C GLN A 52 -43.74 -2.94 -34.69
N PRO A 53 -43.57 -2.51 -35.95
CA PRO A 53 -44.44 -2.93 -37.04
C PRO A 53 -43.68 -3.86 -38.01
N GLN A 54 -44.44 -4.79 -38.56
CA GLN A 54 -44.05 -5.93 -39.38
C GLN A 54 -43.64 -5.54 -40.81
N ASN A 55 -42.66 -6.27 -41.37
CA ASN A 55 -42.63 -6.74 -42.77
C ASN A 55 -41.57 -7.87 -42.89
N LEU A 56 -41.99 -9.05 -43.38
CA LEU A 56 -41.21 -10.27 -43.69
C LEU A 56 -40.45 -10.12 -45.05
N PRO A 57 -39.54 -11.04 -45.53
CA PRO A 57 -39.32 -12.46 -45.15
C PRO A 57 -37.86 -13.01 -45.12
N SER A 58 -37.75 -14.25 -44.63
CA SER A 58 -36.79 -15.33 -45.00
C SER A 58 -35.28 -15.24 -44.69
N GLY A 59 -34.88 -16.07 -43.72
CA GLY A 59 -33.87 -17.13 -43.87
C GLY A 59 -32.41 -16.75 -44.17
N HIS A 60 -31.51 -17.04 -43.23
CA HIS A 60 -30.34 -17.92 -43.37
C HIS A 60 -29.43 -17.80 -42.15
N CYS A 61 -28.95 -18.95 -41.66
CA CYS A 61 -27.82 -19.04 -40.74
C CYS A 61 -26.57 -18.40 -41.37
N ARG A 62 -25.88 -17.51 -40.63
CA ARG A 62 -24.42 -17.37 -40.65
C ARG A 62 -23.92 -16.52 -39.48
N PRO A 63 -22.70 -16.79 -38.95
CA PRO A 63 -22.14 -16.09 -37.82
C PRO A 63 -21.68 -14.71 -38.27
N VAL A 64 -22.07 -13.67 -37.55
CA VAL A 64 -21.56 -12.32 -37.77
C VAL A 64 -20.54 -12.04 -36.68
N SER A 65 -19.29 -11.99 -37.13
CA SER A 65 -18.13 -11.40 -36.49
C SER A 65 -18.53 -10.15 -35.71
N THR A 66 -18.45 -10.22 -34.38
CA THR A 66 -18.50 -9.01 -33.56
C THR A 66 -17.08 -8.50 -33.50
N GLU A 67 -16.84 -7.44 -34.26
CA GLU A 67 -15.67 -6.60 -34.14
C GLU A 67 -15.45 -6.28 -32.65
N ILE A 68 -14.29 -6.70 -32.17
CA ILE A 68 -13.76 -6.33 -30.87
C ILE A 68 -13.54 -4.82 -30.93
N SER A 69 -14.48 -4.04 -30.42
CA SER A 69 -14.15 -2.70 -29.93
C SER A 69 -13.32 -2.89 -28.66
N PRO A 70 -12.08 -2.38 -28.62
CA PRO A 70 -11.27 -2.45 -27.43
C PRO A 70 -11.71 -1.32 -26.51
N ASP A 71 -12.74 -1.53 -25.71
CA ASP A 71 -13.03 -0.57 -24.65
C ASP A 71 -12.04 -0.81 -23.50
N LEU A 72 -11.06 0.08 -23.48
CA LEU A 72 -9.94 0.15 -22.57
C LEU A 72 -10.43 0.35 -21.14
N GLN A 73 -9.75 -0.33 -20.21
CA GLN A 73 -9.51 0.06 -18.81
C GLN A 73 -10.12 1.41 -18.40
N GLN A 74 -11.39 1.42 -17.99
CA GLN A 74 -11.86 2.51 -17.14
C GLN A 74 -11.31 2.26 -15.74
N LEU A 75 -10.31 3.04 -15.32
CA LEU A 75 -9.97 3.20 -13.91
C LEU A 75 -11.28 3.49 -13.15
N GLU A 76 -11.71 2.62 -12.23
CA GLU A 76 -12.85 2.90 -11.35
C GLU A 76 -12.61 4.23 -10.64
N GLU A 77 -13.39 5.24 -11.02
CA GLU A 77 -13.27 6.60 -10.50
C GLU A 77 -13.68 6.63 -9.00
N PRO A 78 -12.90 7.28 -8.12
CA PRO A 78 -13.16 7.21 -6.68
C PRO A 78 -14.42 7.99 -6.29
N LEU A 79 -15.54 7.28 -6.09
CA LEU A 79 -16.80 7.86 -5.60
C LEU A 79 -16.61 8.55 -4.25
N PHE A 80 -17.05 9.81 -4.14
CA PHE A 80 -16.98 10.57 -2.90
C PHE A 80 -17.96 9.99 -1.86
N PRO A 81 -17.51 9.63 -0.63
CA PRO A 81 -18.36 9.03 0.38
C PRO A 81 -19.29 10.05 1.06
N ASN A 82 -20.48 9.62 1.49
CA ASN A 82 -21.48 10.49 2.11
C ASN A 82 -21.24 10.80 3.60
N GLU A 83 -20.25 10.17 4.24
CA GLU A 83 -19.93 10.31 5.67
C GLU A 83 -18.47 10.75 5.87
N GLY A 84 -18.23 11.75 6.73
CA GLY A 84 -16.89 12.32 6.97
C GLY A 84 -15.85 11.32 7.47
N ARG A 85 -16.23 10.41 8.38
CA ARG A 85 -15.32 9.35 8.87
C ARG A 85 -14.91 8.36 7.76
N LEU A 86 -15.81 8.09 6.81
CA LEU A 86 -15.50 7.21 5.68
C LEU A 86 -14.57 7.92 4.69
N LEU A 87 -14.73 9.24 4.51
CA LEU A 87 -13.80 10.07 3.76
C LEU A 87 -12.39 10.00 4.35
N GLU A 88 -12.22 10.25 5.66
CA GLU A 88 -10.92 10.17 6.33
C GLU A 88 -10.26 8.79 6.17
N LEU A 89 -11.03 7.70 6.33
CA LEU A 89 -10.52 6.33 6.12
C LEU A 89 -10.10 6.09 4.67
N GLN A 90 -10.86 6.61 3.71
CA GLN A 90 -10.52 6.51 2.29
C GLN A 90 -9.26 7.31 1.97
N LEU A 91 -9.13 8.54 2.48
CA LEU A 91 -7.96 9.38 2.29
C LEU A 91 -6.71 8.76 2.92
N MET A 92 -6.82 8.20 4.14
CA MET A 92 -5.72 7.46 4.77
C MET A 92 -5.30 6.24 3.94
N HIS A 93 -6.27 5.45 3.47
CA HIS A 93 -6.00 4.30 2.62
C HIS A 93 -5.30 4.71 1.33
N ARG A 94 -5.83 5.74 0.66
CA ARG A 94 -5.28 6.31 -0.56
C ARG A 94 -3.85 6.80 -0.36
N TRP A 95 -3.56 7.45 0.76
CA TRP A 95 -2.20 7.83 1.11
C TRP A 95 -1.28 6.62 1.15
N SER A 96 -1.61 5.59 1.94
CA SER A 96 -0.75 4.43 2.16
C SER A 96 -0.57 3.52 0.93
N THR A 97 -1.43 3.65 -0.09
CA THR A 97 -1.35 2.84 -1.31
C THR A 97 -0.84 3.62 -2.53
N GLU A 98 -1.22 4.88 -2.69
CA GLU A 98 -0.98 5.66 -3.91
C GLU A 98 -0.36 7.03 -3.65
N THR A 99 -0.96 7.90 -2.82
CA THR A 99 -0.53 9.31 -2.70
C THR A 99 0.94 9.43 -2.23
N TYR A 100 1.39 8.55 -1.31
CA TYR A 100 2.78 8.57 -0.82
C TYR A 100 3.82 8.40 -1.94
N LYS A 101 3.47 7.72 -3.04
CA LYS A 101 4.39 7.46 -4.15
C LYS A 101 4.86 8.77 -4.78
N SER A 102 4.01 9.79 -4.77
CA SER A 102 4.32 11.13 -5.28
C SER A 102 5.18 12.00 -4.35
N MET A 103 5.59 11.47 -3.19
CA MET A 103 6.34 12.21 -2.15
C MET A 103 7.78 11.72 -1.94
N TYR A 104 8.10 10.47 -2.27
CA TYR A 104 9.41 9.88 -1.96
C TYR A 104 10.41 9.95 -3.14
N SER A 105 11.71 9.80 -2.85
CA SER A 105 12.80 9.69 -3.82
C SER A 105 13.49 8.33 -3.70
N LYS A 106 13.66 7.69 -4.85
CA LYS A 106 14.43 6.45 -4.96
C LYS A 106 15.91 6.65 -4.58
N VAL A 107 16.47 7.84 -4.85
CA VAL A 107 17.86 8.19 -4.49
C VAL A 107 18.04 8.24 -2.98
N ALA A 108 17.08 8.86 -2.27
CA ALA A 108 17.09 8.92 -0.81
C ALA A 108 16.73 7.58 -0.16
N GLY A 109 15.91 6.76 -0.83
CA GLY A 109 15.34 5.53 -0.25
C GLY A 109 14.51 5.85 0.98
N ASP A 110 13.65 6.86 0.88
CA ASP A 110 12.77 7.38 1.94
C ASP A 110 11.31 6.88 1.79
N ASP A 111 11.08 5.85 0.98
CA ASP A 111 9.77 5.22 0.75
C ASP A 111 9.11 4.75 2.06
N TYR A 112 9.89 4.14 2.96
CA TYR A 112 9.42 3.74 4.29
C TYR A 112 8.90 4.93 5.12
N ILE A 113 9.55 6.11 5.02
CA ILE A 113 9.13 7.30 5.76
C ILE A 113 7.76 7.74 5.29
N TRP A 114 7.58 7.92 3.99
CA TRP A 114 6.32 8.42 3.44
C TRP A 114 5.19 7.39 3.52
N GLN A 115 5.47 6.10 3.29
CA GLN A 115 4.44 5.05 3.28
C GLN A 115 4.02 4.60 4.68
N ILE A 116 4.98 4.50 5.62
CA ILE A 116 4.77 3.84 6.92
C ILE A 116 4.97 4.79 8.09
N ALA A 117 6.07 5.56 8.13
CA ALA A 117 6.37 6.41 9.29
C ALA A 117 5.41 7.60 9.40
N VAL A 118 5.21 8.35 8.31
CA VAL A 118 4.31 9.51 8.25
C VAL A 118 2.87 9.14 8.65
N PRO A 119 2.25 8.06 8.14
CA PRO A 119 0.95 7.61 8.63
C PRO A 119 0.92 7.18 10.09
N ARG A 120 2.02 6.65 10.65
CA ARG A 120 2.09 6.32 12.08
C ARG A 120 2.18 7.57 12.94
N TRP A 121 3.02 8.53 12.54
CA TRP A 121 3.17 9.81 13.22
C TRP A 121 1.91 10.66 13.12
N SER A 122 1.19 10.60 11.99
CA SER A 122 -0.04 11.37 11.81
C SER A 122 -1.13 11.00 12.82
N LEU A 123 -1.17 9.74 13.30
CA LEU A 123 -2.09 9.32 14.36
C LEU A 123 -1.82 10.00 15.71
N GLN A 124 -0.66 10.63 15.88
CA GLN A 124 -0.24 11.34 17.09
C GLN A 124 -0.17 12.86 16.89
N HIS A 125 -0.20 13.32 15.64
CA HIS A 125 0.01 14.72 15.28
C HIS A 125 -1.08 15.22 14.32
N ASP A 126 -2.02 16.00 14.85
CA ASP A 126 -3.19 16.50 14.10
C ASP A 126 -2.81 17.27 12.82
N PHE A 127 -1.75 18.08 12.88
CA PHE A 127 -1.29 18.83 11.70
C PHE A 127 -0.83 17.91 10.57
N LEU A 128 -0.14 16.83 10.91
CA LEU A 128 0.39 15.87 9.94
C LEU A 128 -0.75 15.01 9.36
N CYS A 129 -1.72 14.64 10.20
CA CYS A 129 -2.94 13.93 9.78
C CYS A 129 -3.75 14.76 8.78
N ALA A 130 -4.05 16.01 9.13
CA ALA A 130 -4.77 16.91 8.24
C ALA A 130 -3.98 17.19 6.95
N GLY A 131 -2.65 17.34 7.02
CA GLY A 131 -1.82 17.49 5.81
C GLY A 131 -1.88 16.30 4.87
N LEU A 132 -1.87 15.09 5.44
CA LEU A 132 -1.97 13.83 4.70
C LEU A 132 -3.32 13.74 4.00
N PHE A 133 -4.41 14.05 4.72
CA PHE A 133 -5.76 14.09 4.14
C PHE A 133 -5.89 15.13 3.05
N ALA A 134 -5.34 16.33 3.24
CA ALA A 134 -5.35 17.38 2.23
C ALA A 134 -4.69 16.93 0.92
N LEU A 135 -3.48 16.35 1.00
CA LEU A 135 -2.75 15.85 -0.18
C LEU A 135 -3.49 14.70 -0.86
N SER A 136 -4.01 13.74 -0.10
CA SER A 136 -4.78 12.63 -0.67
C SER A 136 -6.10 13.08 -1.30
N ALA A 137 -6.73 14.13 -0.76
CA ALA A 137 -7.94 14.69 -1.33
C ALA A 137 -7.64 15.44 -2.64
N PHE A 138 -6.57 16.24 -2.70
CA PHE A 138 -6.11 16.86 -3.94
C PHE A 138 -5.72 15.83 -5.01
N GLU A 139 -5.02 14.76 -4.63
CA GLU A 139 -4.67 13.67 -5.54
C GLU A 139 -5.93 12.96 -6.07
N SER A 140 -6.89 12.67 -5.19
CA SER A 140 -8.18 12.08 -5.56
C SER A 140 -8.96 13.00 -6.51
N ALA A 141 -8.96 14.32 -6.28
CA ALA A 141 -9.55 15.30 -7.19
C ALA A 141 -8.84 15.26 -8.55
N SER A 142 -7.51 15.19 -8.58
CA SER A 142 -6.70 15.16 -9.81
C SER A 142 -6.93 13.92 -10.68
N CYS A 143 -7.41 12.83 -10.08
CA CYS A 143 -7.77 11.58 -10.76
C CYS A 143 -9.27 11.48 -11.07
N SER A 144 -10.11 12.39 -10.57
CA SER A 144 -11.55 12.39 -10.77
C SER A 144 -11.95 13.39 -11.86
N SER A 145 -12.83 12.97 -12.78
CA SER A 145 -13.47 13.75 -13.85
C SER A 145 -14.98 13.98 -13.62
N GLY A 146 -15.58 13.34 -12.63
CA GLY A 146 -17.01 13.34 -12.32
C GLY A 146 -17.40 14.28 -11.15
N PRO A 147 -18.67 14.22 -10.70
CA PRO A 147 -19.22 15.18 -9.72
C PRO A 147 -18.57 15.11 -8.32
N GLY A 148 -17.76 14.08 -8.03
CA GLY A 148 -17.00 13.96 -6.79
C GLY A 148 -15.78 14.89 -6.71
N ARG A 149 -15.27 15.39 -7.84
CA ARG A 149 -14.05 16.22 -7.90
C ARG A 149 -14.17 17.47 -7.02
N GLY A 150 -15.25 18.23 -7.17
CA GLY A 150 -15.46 19.46 -6.40
C GLY A 150 -15.50 19.22 -4.88
N LYS A 151 -16.10 18.10 -4.45
CA LYS A 151 -16.16 17.72 -3.03
C LYS A 151 -14.79 17.35 -2.46
N TYR A 152 -13.94 16.68 -3.26
CA TYR A 152 -12.56 16.41 -2.84
C TYR A 152 -11.74 17.70 -2.76
N LEU A 153 -11.94 18.66 -3.67
CA LEU A 153 -11.27 19.96 -3.59
C LEU A 153 -11.69 20.75 -2.34
N GLU A 154 -12.99 20.76 -2.02
CA GLU A 154 -13.50 21.38 -0.78
C GLU A 154 -12.87 20.74 0.46
N ALA A 155 -12.90 19.41 0.56
CA ALA A 155 -12.27 18.68 1.65
C ALA A 155 -10.74 18.91 1.71
N ALA A 156 -10.06 19.01 0.57
CA ALA A 156 -8.63 19.25 0.52
C ALA A 156 -8.25 20.60 1.13
N VAL A 157 -8.99 21.66 0.78
CA VAL A 157 -8.78 23.02 1.32
C VAL A 157 -9.13 23.09 2.81
N GLU A 158 -10.21 22.41 3.23
CA GLU A 158 -10.58 22.30 4.64
C GLU A 158 -9.44 21.68 5.46
N TYR A 159 -8.99 20.48 5.06
CA TYR A 159 -7.89 19.80 5.76
C TYR A 159 -6.57 20.57 5.66
N GLN A 160 -6.27 21.24 4.55
CA GLN A 160 -5.08 22.09 4.44
C GLN A 160 -5.11 23.24 5.45
N THR A 161 -6.27 23.87 5.65
CA THR A 161 -6.46 24.94 6.63
C THR A 161 -6.29 24.44 8.05
N ILE A 162 -6.90 23.29 8.38
CA ILE A 162 -6.74 22.62 9.68
C ILE A 162 -5.27 22.30 9.94
N ALA A 163 -4.58 21.74 8.94
CA ALA A 163 -3.18 21.36 9.02
C ALA A 163 -2.29 22.57 9.33
N LEU A 164 -2.45 23.67 8.59
CA LEU A 164 -1.69 24.90 8.78
C LEU A 164 -1.91 25.52 10.16
N ASN A 165 -3.15 25.58 10.63
CA ASN A 165 -3.48 26.15 11.94
C ASN A 165 -2.86 25.31 13.08
N ASN A 166 -3.00 23.98 13.01
CA ASN A 166 -2.41 23.09 14.00
C ASN A 166 -0.88 23.13 13.98
N PHE A 167 -0.28 23.25 12.79
CA PHE A 167 1.17 23.36 12.65
C PHE A 167 1.70 24.66 13.27
N ARG A 168 1.07 25.80 12.99
CA ARG A 168 1.45 27.09 13.61
C ARG A 168 1.42 27.03 15.13
N ARG A 169 0.38 26.39 15.70
CA ARG A 169 0.27 26.19 17.15
C ARG A 169 1.38 25.29 17.70
N GLN A 170 1.74 24.22 16.96
CA GLN A 170 2.87 23.35 17.34
C GLN A 170 4.20 24.12 17.38
N LEU A 171 4.46 24.95 16.37
CA LEU A 171 5.69 25.75 16.28
C LEU A 171 5.83 26.75 17.44
N GLN A 172 4.72 27.31 17.95
CA GLN A 172 4.72 28.22 19.09
C GLN A 172 5.13 27.55 20.42
N HIS A 173 5.07 26.22 20.52
CA HIS A 173 5.34 25.46 21.74
C HIS A 173 6.61 24.61 21.67
N GLN A 174 7.41 24.71 20.59
CA GLN A 174 8.45 23.73 20.22
C GLN A 174 9.78 23.84 20.99
N GLU A 175 9.95 24.74 21.96
CA GLU A 175 11.26 25.02 22.59
C GLU A 175 11.91 23.85 23.37
N THR A 176 11.35 22.63 23.44
CA THR A 176 11.85 21.58 24.36
C THR A 176 11.91 20.12 23.90
N ASN A 177 11.55 19.72 22.66
CA ASN A 177 11.56 18.28 22.31
C ASN A 177 12.27 17.90 20.98
N PRO A 178 13.45 17.25 21.03
CA PRO A 178 14.18 16.72 19.86
C PRO A 178 13.43 15.65 19.05
N GLU A 179 12.47 14.94 19.65
CA GLU A 179 11.66 13.94 18.94
C GLU A 179 10.68 14.56 17.92
N SER A 180 10.54 15.90 17.91
CA SER A 180 9.61 16.61 17.01
C SER A 180 10.21 17.05 15.67
N TYR A 181 11.53 16.92 15.45
CA TYR A 181 12.15 17.47 14.22
C TYR A 181 11.73 16.73 12.95
N GLU A 182 11.57 15.41 13.00
CA GLU A 182 11.21 14.60 11.83
C GLU A 182 9.80 14.91 11.32
N THR A 183 8.83 15.05 12.23
CA THR A 183 7.42 15.32 11.88
C THR A 183 7.24 16.73 11.36
N VAL A 184 7.94 17.69 11.96
CA VAL A 184 7.98 19.08 11.52
C VAL A 184 8.64 19.21 10.15
N LEU A 185 9.76 18.50 9.91
CA LEU A 185 10.43 18.45 8.61
C LEU A 185 9.53 17.82 7.54
N CYS A 186 8.92 16.68 7.81
CA CYS A 186 8.02 16.02 6.87
C CYS A 186 6.82 16.90 6.50
N PHE A 187 6.20 17.55 7.49
CA PHE A 187 5.09 18.44 7.21
C PHE A 187 5.53 19.70 6.44
N SER A 188 6.71 20.23 6.74
CA SER A 188 7.29 21.35 5.97
C SER A 188 7.48 20.99 4.50
N LEU A 189 7.88 19.75 4.20
CA LEU A 189 7.94 19.24 2.83
C LEU A 189 6.55 19.07 2.20
N MET A 190 5.57 18.58 2.98
CA MET A 190 4.18 18.48 2.52
C MET A 190 3.58 19.85 2.21
N LEU A 191 3.92 20.90 2.97
CA LEU A 191 3.47 22.27 2.71
C LEU A 191 3.92 22.80 1.35
N MET A 192 5.16 22.48 0.93
CA MET A 192 5.65 22.83 -0.40
C MET A 192 4.78 22.21 -1.49
N VAL A 193 4.45 20.93 -1.35
CA VAL A 193 3.60 20.20 -2.30
C VAL A 193 2.16 20.70 -2.27
N LEU A 194 1.60 20.96 -1.09
CA LEU A 194 0.27 21.53 -0.90
C LEU A 194 0.14 22.91 -1.55
N ALA A 195 1.18 23.75 -1.50
CA ALA A 195 1.18 25.05 -2.17
C ALA A 195 1.09 24.91 -3.70
N LEU A 196 1.84 23.98 -4.30
CA LEU A 196 1.77 23.72 -5.73
C LEU A 196 0.41 23.13 -6.12
N ALA A 197 -0.06 22.12 -5.39
CA ALA A 197 -1.35 21.48 -5.62
C ALA A 197 -2.52 22.48 -5.53
N SER A 198 -2.59 23.28 -4.45
CA SER A 198 -3.67 24.27 -4.28
C SER A 198 -3.67 25.32 -5.38
N SER A 199 -2.50 25.82 -5.80
CA SER A 199 -2.42 26.84 -6.84
C SER A 199 -2.94 26.38 -8.22
N GLN A 200 -2.69 25.12 -8.62
CA GLN A 200 -3.22 24.60 -9.89
C GLN A 200 -4.74 24.39 -9.88
N PHE A 201 -5.35 24.25 -8.69
CA PHE A 201 -6.81 24.11 -8.54
C PHE A 201 -7.50 25.41 -8.13
N ALA A 202 -6.77 26.51 -7.93
CA ALA A 202 -7.29 27.78 -7.42
C ALA A 202 -8.47 28.32 -8.25
N SER A 203 -8.34 28.26 -9.58
CA SER A 203 -9.40 28.69 -10.51
C SER A 203 -10.70 27.89 -10.37
N GLU A 204 -10.61 26.58 -10.08
CA GLU A 204 -11.78 25.72 -9.86
C GLU A 204 -12.42 25.95 -8.48
N LEU A 205 -11.60 26.30 -7.49
CA LEU A 205 -12.04 26.60 -6.12
C LEU A 205 -12.75 27.95 -5.99
N ALA A 206 -12.43 28.92 -6.86
CA ALA A 206 -12.89 30.31 -6.74
C ALA A 206 -14.37 30.56 -7.12
N CYS A 207 -15.15 29.53 -7.48
CA CYS A 207 -16.59 29.52 -7.78
C CYS A 207 -17.24 30.93 -8.01
N GLY A 208 -16.87 31.61 -9.09
CA GLY A 208 -17.52 32.86 -9.53
C GLY A 208 -17.11 34.16 -8.84
N THR A 209 -16.23 34.15 -7.84
CA THR A 209 -15.57 35.38 -7.36
C THR A 209 -14.25 35.58 -8.09
N GLN A 210 -14.07 36.74 -8.73
CA GLN A 210 -12.79 37.17 -9.31
C GLN A 210 -11.77 37.40 -8.19
N GLY A 211 -11.25 36.33 -7.59
CA GLY A 211 -10.02 36.36 -6.83
C GLY A 211 -8.86 36.50 -7.80
N ASP A 212 -8.00 37.50 -7.58
CA ASP A 212 -6.82 37.80 -8.39
C ASP A 212 -5.68 36.80 -8.04
N ASP A 213 -5.94 35.49 -8.21
CA ASP A 213 -5.00 34.43 -7.85
C ASP A 213 -3.89 34.35 -8.90
N SER A 214 -2.83 35.14 -8.66
CA SER A 214 -1.62 35.14 -9.48
C SER A 214 -0.75 33.92 -9.18
N MET A 215 -0.46 33.11 -10.20
CA MET A 215 0.54 32.04 -10.18
C MET A 215 1.93 32.56 -9.84
N VAL A 216 2.26 33.80 -10.26
CA VAL A 216 3.52 34.46 -9.84
C VAL A 216 3.51 34.65 -8.32
N GLN A 217 2.41 35.16 -7.74
CA GLN A 217 2.29 35.32 -6.30
C GLN A 217 2.29 33.97 -5.55
N ASN A 218 1.66 32.93 -6.11
CA ASN A 218 1.71 31.56 -5.56
C ASN A 218 3.13 31.00 -5.58
N THR A 219 3.91 31.29 -6.62
CA THR A 219 5.33 30.92 -6.72
C THR A 219 6.17 31.64 -5.66
N LEU A 220 5.92 32.92 -5.42
CA LEU A 220 6.56 33.68 -4.35
C LEU A 220 6.20 33.12 -2.96
N THR A 221 4.94 32.73 -2.77
CA THR A 221 4.47 32.08 -1.54
C THR A 221 5.19 30.75 -1.32
N HIS A 222 5.36 29.94 -2.38
CA HIS A 222 6.13 28.70 -2.31
C HIS A 222 7.58 28.94 -1.86
N PHE A 223 8.26 29.94 -2.43
CA PHE A 223 9.60 30.34 -2.00
C PHE A 223 9.67 30.70 -0.51
N GLU A 224 8.72 31.52 -0.04
CA GLU A 224 8.66 31.92 1.37
C GLU A 224 8.42 30.73 2.30
N LEU A 225 7.61 29.75 1.89
CA LEU A 225 7.41 28.51 2.63
C LEU A 225 8.71 27.69 2.74
N VAL A 226 9.47 27.53 1.65
CA VAL A 226 10.75 26.81 1.69
C VAL A 226 11.74 27.52 2.62
N ARG A 227 11.72 28.86 2.64
CA ARG A 227 12.56 29.64 3.57
C ARG A 227 12.16 29.42 5.02
N GLY A 228 10.86 29.43 5.33
CA GLY A 228 10.31 29.20 6.65
C GLY A 228 10.72 27.85 7.24
N CYS A 229 10.91 26.82 6.39
CA CYS A 229 11.36 25.49 6.83
C CYS A 229 12.69 25.53 7.61
N SER A 230 13.64 26.39 7.22
CA SER A 230 14.92 26.49 7.93
C SER A 230 14.81 27.29 9.22
N THR A 231 13.96 28.31 9.25
CA THR A 231 13.68 29.07 10.48
C THR A 231 13.04 28.18 11.54
N VAL A 232 12.15 27.28 11.11
CA VAL A 232 11.46 26.31 11.98
C VAL A 232 12.41 25.30 12.62
N LEU A 233 13.48 24.91 11.93
CA LEU A 233 14.46 23.95 12.45
C LEU A 233 15.49 24.61 13.40
N GLY A 234 15.49 25.95 13.52
CA GLY A 234 16.35 26.72 14.43
C GLY A 234 17.85 26.67 14.10
N ASP A 235 18.69 27.14 15.03
CA ASP A 235 20.14 27.22 14.84
C ASP A 235 20.82 25.85 14.66
N ASN A 236 20.18 24.78 15.14
CA ASN A 236 20.67 23.40 15.01
C ASN A 236 20.21 22.71 13.70
N ALA A 237 19.44 23.39 12.84
CA ALA A 237 18.88 22.86 11.60
C ALA A 237 19.95 22.27 10.69
N GLU A 238 21.03 23.02 10.48
CA GLU A 238 22.11 22.63 9.59
C GLU A 238 22.84 21.40 10.11
N GLN A 239 23.12 21.35 11.41
CA GLN A 239 23.76 20.21 12.05
C GLN A 239 22.86 18.97 12.00
N TYR A 240 21.57 19.11 12.26
CA TYR A 240 20.61 18.03 12.19
C TYR A 240 20.45 17.49 10.76
N LEU A 241 20.26 18.38 9.78
CA LEU A 241 20.10 18.00 8.38
C LEU A 241 21.38 17.37 7.82
N ALA A 242 22.57 17.89 8.19
CA ALA A 242 23.85 17.30 7.79
C ALA A 242 24.05 15.88 8.38
N GLN A 243 23.44 15.58 9.53
CA GLN A 243 23.48 14.26 10.16
C GLN A 243 22.33 13.33 9.71
N ASN A 244 21.33 13.87 9.01
CA ASN A 244 20.16 13.11 8.61
C ASN A 244 20.51 12.08 7.52
N SER A 245 20.18 10.80 7.77
CA SER A 245 20.56 9.68 6.90
C SER A 245 19.95 9.74 5.50
N TYR A 246 18.83 10.45 5.30
CA TYR A 246 18.20 10.60 3.99
C TYR A 246 18.85 11.73 3.20
N VAL A 247 19.14 12.84 3.87
CA VAL A 247 19.84 13.99 3.29
C VAL A 247 21.25 13.58 2.84
N GLN A 248 21.97 12.78 3.64
CA GLN A 248 23.31 12.30 3.29
C GLN A 248 23.37 11.38 2.06
N LYS A 249 22.25 10.74 1.70
CA LYS A 249 22.18 9.88 0.51
C LYS A 249 21.94 10.67 -0.78
N LEU A 250 21.46 11.91 -0.67
CA LEU A 250 21.23 12.76 -1.82
C LEU A 250 22.55 13.29 -2.38
N THR A 251 22.69 13.25 -3.70
CA THR A 251 23.88 13.76 -4.39
C THR A 251 23.88 15.30 -4.39
N PRO A 252 24.96 15.98 -3.97
CA PRO A 252 25.04 17.44 -4.06
C PRO A 252 24.83 17.94 -5.50
N PHE A 253 24.06 19.01 -5.68
CA PHE A 253 23.67 19.53 -7.00
C PHE A 253 24.89 19.91 -7.87
N GLU A 254 25.95 20.39 -7.24
CA GLU A 254 27.21 20.77 -7.88
C GLU A 254 27.91 19.57 -8.52
N THR A 255 27.76 18.38 -7.92
CA THR A 255 28.40 17.13 -8.36
C THR A 255 27.58 16.32 -9.36
N LEU A 256 26.34 16.73 -9.66
CA LEU A 256 25.50 16.03 -10.62
C LEU A 256 26.12 16.04 -12.03
N PRO A 257 26.03 14.91 -12.77
CA PRO A 257 26.55 14.85 -14.12
C PRO A 257 25.75 15.79 -15.03
N ARG A 258 26.47 16.51 -15.91
CA ARG A 258 25.85 17.32 -16.97
C ARG A 258 25.52 16.43 -18.15
N THR A 259 24.30 16.52 -18.63
CA THR A 259 23.86 15.92 -19.89
C THR A 259 23.71 17.00 -20.97
N PRO A 260 24.00 16.70 -22.24
CA PRO A 260 23.76 17.63 -23.33
C PRO A 260 22.26 17.91 -23.43
N TYR A 261 21.89 19.19 -23.38
CA TYR A 261 20.51 19.66 -23.52
C TYR A 261 20.26 20.24 -24.92
N ASP A 262 18.98 20.41 -25.27
CA ASP A 262 18.54 20.80 -26.62
C ASP A 262 19.15 22.14 -27.09
N SER A 263 19.50 22.23 -28.38
CA SER A 263 19.97 23.48 -29.01
C SER A 263 18.97 24.63 -28.86
N ASP A 264 17.66 24.34 -28.83
CA ASP A 264 16.63 25.34 -28.63
C ASP A 264 16.70 25.97 -27.24
N ILE A 265 17.04 25.18 -26.21
CA ILE A 265 17.24 25.66 -24.85
C ILE A 265 18.52 26.50 -24.77
N ALA A 266 19.61 26.07 -25.43
CA ALA A 266 20.85 26.84 -25.48
C ALA A 266 20.63 28.23 -26.12
N LEU A 267 19.89 28.27 -27.23
CA LEU A 267 19.50 29.51 -27.89
C LEU A 267 18.65 30.39 -26.97
N ALA A 268 17.68 29.81 -26.26
CA ALA A 268 16.84 30.53 -25.32
C ALA A 268 17.65 31.15 -24.15
N MET A 269 18.58 30.39 -23.55
CA MET A 269 19.45 30.90 -22.48
C MET A 269 20.38 32.03 -22.97
N SER A 270 20.91 31.91 -24.19
CA SER A 270 21.70 32.98 -24.82
C SER A 270 20.85 34.23 -25.10
N THR A 271 19.61 34.04 -25.55
CA THR A 271 18.67 35.14 -25.82
C THR A 271 18.23 35.84 -24.53
N LEU A 272 18.00 35.09 -23.44
CA LEU A 272 17.73 35.65 -22.11
C LEU A 272 18.92 36.47 -21.58
N ASN A 273 20.16 35.99 -21.75
CA ASN A 273 21.35 36.76 -21.39
C ASN A 273 21.44 38.06 -22.20
N THR A 274 21.16 37.99 -23.50
CA THR A 274 21.12 39.19 -24.37
C THR A 274 20.05 40.19 -23.89
N ALA A 275 18.86 39.72 -23.52
CA ALA A 275 17.81 40.55 -22.93
C ALA A 275 18.28 41.23 -21.63
N ASN A 276 18.95 40.46 -20.77
CA ASN A 276 19.49 40.96 -19.51
C ASN A 276 20.59 42.02 -19.74
N GLU A 277 21.50 41.81 -20.70
CA GLU A 277 22.55 42.77 -21.05
C GLU A 277 21.99 44.08 -21.62
N ARG A 278 20.93 44.02 -22.45
CA ARG A 278 20.27 45.19 -23.02
C ARG A 278 19.74 46.15 -21.96
N ARG A 279 19.38 45.65 -20.78
CA ARG A 279 18.90 46.50 -19.69
C ARG A 279 19.94 47.52 -19.27
N ILE A 280 21.21 47.12 -19.18
CA ILE A 280 22.30 48.00 -18.76
C ILE A 280 22.54 49.08 -19.80
N THR A 281 22.58 48.70 -21.08
CA THR A 281 22.78 49.66 -22.17
C THR A 281 21.61 50.62 -22.34
N SER A 282 20.38 50.20 -21.99
CA SER A 282 19.19 51.07 -22.04
C SER A 282 19.12 52.11 -20.91
N THR A 283 19.84 51.90 -19.79
CA THR A 283 19.81 52.83 -18.63
C THR A 283 20.76 54.04 -18.76
N VAL A 284 21.46 54.18 -19.89
CA VAL A 284 22.42 55.26 -20.13
C VAL A 284 21.68 56.59 -20.23
N GLY A 285 21.68 57.37 -19.14
CA GLY A 285 21.01 58.68 -19.05
C GLY A 285 19.93 58.77 -17.97
N GLU A 286 19.63 57.68 -17.28
CA GLU A 286 18.63 57.64 -16.20
C GLU A 286 19.21 58.04 -14.82
N SER A 287 18.33 58.22 -13.84
CA SER A 287 18.70 58.52 -12.44
C SER A 287 19.69 57.51 -11.88
N TYR A 288 20.65 57.98 -11.07
CA TYR A 288 21.63 57.13 -10.39
C TYR A 288 20.97 55.96 -9.65
N GLU A 289 19.89 56.21 -8.94
CA GLU A 289 19.15 55.20 -8.17
C GLU A 289 18.58 54.11 -9.08
N HIS A 290 17.95 54.50 -10.20
CA HIS A 290 17.40 53.54 -11.16
C HIS A 290 18.50 52.69 -11.79
N ARG A 291 19.65 53.27 -12.13
CA ARG A 291 20.80 52.50 -12.65
C ARG A 291 21.33 51.50 -11.63
N VAL A 292 21.47 51.90 -10.37
CA VAL A 292 21.93 50.99 -9.30
C VAL A 292 20.98 49.81 -9.16
N GLN A 293 19.67 50.07 -9.19
CA GLN A 293 18.65 49.02 -9.14
C GLN A 293 18.72 48.08 -10.35
N GLN A 294 18.87 48.62 -11.56
CA GLN A 294 18.97 47.82 -12.79
C GLN A 294 20.27 46.99 -12.85
N VAL A 295 21.37 47.47 -12.26
CA VAL A 295 22.60 46.69 -12.08
C VAL A 295 22.39 45.55 -11.09
N ALA A 296 21.72 45.78 -9.97
CA ALA A 296 21.39 44.73 -9.01
C ALA A 296 20.47 43.66 -9.65
N HIS A 297 19.44 44.06 -10.39
CA HIS A 297 18.58 43.14 -11.14
C HIS A 297 19.36 42.39 -12.23
N PHE A 298 20.31 43.05 -12.90
CA PHE A 298 21.17 42.40 -13.90
C PHE A 298 21.99 41.26 -13.29
N GLU A 299 22.69 41.51 -12.18
CA GLU A 299 23.52 40.50 -11.51
C GLU A 299 22.67 39.33 -11.00
N ALA A 300 21.52 39.63 -10.38
CA ALA A 300 20.58 38.64 -9.90
C ALA A 300 20.03 37.75 -11.03
N CYS A 301 19.55 38.35 -12.12
CA CYS A 301 19.07 37.61 -13.28
C CYS A 301 20.19 36.80 -13.96
N LYS A 302 21.42 37.33 -14.04
CA LYS A 302 22.56 36.62 -14.63
C LYS A 302 22.88 35.34 -13.86
N LYS A 303 22.91 35.42 -12.53
CA LYS A 303 23.06 34.26 -11.64
C LYS A 303 21.91 33.26 -11.84
N ALA A 304 20.66 33.74 -11.85
CA ALA A 304 19.48 32.91 -12.01
C ALA A 304 19.47 32.16 -13.36
N ILE A 305 19.84 32.83 -14.46
CA ILE A 305 19.95 32.22 -15.80
C ILE A 305 21.00 31.11 -15.80
N SER A 306 22.19 31.35 -15.23
CA SER A 306 23.24 30.33 -15.16
C SER A 306 22.81 29.10 -14.37
N LEU A 307 22.12 29.29 -13.24
CA LEU A 307 21.56 28.18 -12.46
C LEU A 307 20.43 27.45 -13.19
N LEU A 308 19.63 28.17 -13.98
CA LEU A 308 18.56 27.59 -14.77
C LEU A 308 19.12 26.70 -15.87
N GLU A 309 20.18 27.15 -16.54
CA GLU A 309 20.92 26.38 -17.53
C GLU A 309 21.51 25.09 -16.92
N GLU A 310 22.11 25.17 -15.72
CA GLU A 310 22.57 23.99 -14.96
C GLU A 310 21.41 23.02 -14.69
N CYS A 311 20.23 23.51 -14.31
CA CYS A 311 19.06 22.66 -14.08
C CYS A 311 18.59 21.97 -15.36
N PHE A 312 18.60 22.67 -16.51
CA PHE A 312 18.32 22.02 -17.80
C PHE A 312 19.35 20.94 -18.14
N ALA A 313 20.64 21.19 -17.86
CA ALA A 313 21.70 20.22 -18.14
C ALA A 313 21.69 19.00 -17.20
N LYS A 314 21.30 19.18 -15.94
CA LYS A 314 21.43 18.15 -14.88
C LYS A 314 20.13 17.42 -14.57
N CYS A 315 18.97 18.06 -14.74
CA CYS A 315 17.69 17.52 -14.29
C CYS A 315 16.77 17.03 -15.42
N VAL A 316 17.10 17.28 -16.69
CA VAL A 316 16.24 16.95 -17.85
C VAL A 316 16.75 15.73 -18.65
N GLY A 317 17.85 15.12 -18.22
CA GLY A 317 18.48 13.96 -18.86
C GLY A 317 17.67 12.64 -18.76
N HIS A 318 18.22 11.56 -19.33
CA HIS A 318 17.56 10.25 -19.40
C HIS A 318 17.32 9.59 -18.03
N ASP A 319 18.16 9.88 -17.04
CA ASP A 319 17.97 9.40 -15.66
C ASP A 319 17.16 10.42 -14.87
N ASP A 320 15.93 10.02 -14.57
CA ASP A 320 14.89 10.88 -13.98
C ASP A 320 15.03 11.11 -12.47
N ASP A 321 16.06 10.54 -11.86
CA ASP A 321 16.25 10.46 -10.41
C ASP A 321 16.55 11.83 -9.74
N HIS A 322 16.87 12.86 -10.54
CA HIS A 322 17.31 14.18 -10.07
C HIS A 322 16.32 15.33 -10.37
N GLN A 323 15.09 15.04 -10.77
CA GLN A 323 14.13 16.10 -11.13
C GLN A 323 13.65 16.94 -9.93
N GLY A 324 13.74 16.42 -8.70
CA GLY A 324 13.32 17.16 -7.50
C GLY A 324 14.13 18.44 -7.24
N TYR A 325 15.35 18.56 -7.78
CA TYR A 325 16.17 19.78 -7.65
C TYR A 325 15.57 20.98 -8.40
N ILE A 326 14.66 20.75 -9.35
CA ILE A 326 13.96 21.81 -10.09
C ILE A 326 13.21 22.75 -9.14
N LEU A 327 12.58 22.22 -8.09
CA LEU A 327 11.86 23.02 -7.10
C LEU A 327 12.81 23.88 -6.23
N GLY A 328 14.04 23.41 -6.02
CA GLY A 328 15.07 24.14 -5.27
C GLY A 328 15.65 25.34 -6.02
N TRP A 329 15.44 25.46 -7.33
CA TRP A 329 16.06 26.49 -8.17
C TRP A 329 15.77 27.92 -7.69
N LEU A 330 14.53 28.21 -7.30
CA LEU A 330 14.15 29.57 -6.88
C LEU A 330 14.88 29.99 -5.59
N ASN A 331 15.18 29.03 -4.71
CA ASN A 331 16.04 29.27 -3.54
C ASN A 331 17.51 29.48 -3.93
N MET A 332 18.01 28.80 -4.97
CA MET A 332 19.37 29.01 -5.47
C MET A 332 19.55 30.39 -6.12
N ALA A 333 18.51 30.86 -6.83
CA ALA A 333 18.54 32.15 -7.51
C ALA A 333 18.80 33.31 -6.52
N GLY A 334 18.28 33.21 -5.29
CA GLY A 334 18.57 34.13 -4.19
C GLY A 334 17.51 35.22 -4.00
N GLU A 335 17.66 35.98 -2.91
CA GLU A 335 16.67 36.99 -2.49
C GLU A 335 16.60 38.18 -3.44
N GLU A 336 17.74 38.56 -4.01
CA GLU A 336 17.86 39.69 -4.94
C GLU A 336 17.04 39.42 -6.21
N TYR A 337 17.06 38.18 -6.70
CA TYR A 337 16.27 37.76 -7.85
C TYR A 337 14.76 37.75 -7.52
N VAL A 338 14.40 37.24 -6.34
CA VAL A 338 13.01 37.27 -5.87
C VAL A 338 12.51 38.71 -5.68
N SER A 339 13.36 39.61 -5.19
CA SER A 339 13.04 41.03 -5.11
C SER A 339 12.79 41.63 -6.49
N ALA A 340 13.58 41.26 -7.51
CA ALA A 340 13.33 41.70 -8.88
C ALA A 340 11.96 41.21 -9.41
N ILE A 341 11.58 39.96 -9.13
CA ILE A 341 10.23 39.43 -9.45
C ILE A 341 9.14 40.25 -8.75
N LYS A 342 9.30 40.54 -7.45
CA LYS A 342 8.36 41.37 -6.67
C LYS A 342 8.23 42.79 -7.22
N CYS A 343 9.31 43.34 -7.79
CA CYS A 343 9.32 44.61 -8.52
C CYS A 343 8.72 44.52 -9.94
N ASN A 344 8.16 43.37 -10.32
CA ASN A 344 7.59 43.11 -11.65
C ASN A 344 8.59 43.34 -12.79
N ASP A 345 9.87 43.01 -12.53
CA ASP A 345 10.96 43.20 -13.48
C ASP A 345 10.81 42.30 -14.70
N HIS A 346 10.85 42.91 -15.89
CA HIS A 346 10.58 42.23 -17.18
C HIS A 346 11.47 41.02 -17.43
N VAL A 347 12.79 41.17 -17.28
CA VAL A 347 13.74 40.07 -17.52
C VAL A 347 13.60 39.01 -16.43
N ALA A 348 13.41 39.41 -15.17
CA ALA A 348 13.21 38.46 -14.08
C ALA A 348 11.98 37.56 -14.33
N LEU A 349 10.87 38.13 -14.79
CA LEU A 349 9.67 37.39 -15.17
C LEU A 349 9.92 36.45 -16.35
N LEU A 350 10.65 36.88 -17.38
CA LEU A 350 11.03 36.01 -18.50
C LEU A 350 11.88 34.82 -18.02
N VAL A 351 12.83 35.02 -17.10
CA VAL A 351 13.61 33.92 -16.52
C VAL A 351 12.70 32.97 -15.72
N LEU A 352 11.76 33.52 -14.95
CA LEU A 352 10.79 32.73 -14.18
C LEU A 352 9.87 31.90 -15.10
N MET A 353 9.50 32.43 -16.26
CA MET A 353 8.72 31.72 -17.28
C MET A 353 9.46 30.47 -17.78
N TYR A 354 10.78 30.56 -18.00
CA TYR A 354 11.56 29.37 -18.38
C TYR A 354 11.71 28.37 -17.23
N TRP A 355 11.75 28.80 -15.98
CA TRP A 355 11.60 27.89 -14.84
C TRP A 355 10.23 27.21 -14.85
N GLY A 356 9.14 27.93 -15.16
CA GLY A 356 7.82 27.35 -15.36
C GLY A 356 7.81 26.24 -16.44
N SER A 357 8.51 26.46 -17.56
CA SER A 357 8.67 25.42 -18.60
C SER A 357 9.45 24.18 -18.12
N LEU A 358 10.34 24.36 -17.14
CA LEU A 358 11.08 23.26 -16.51
C LEU A 358 10.20 22.51 -15.50
N VAL A 359 9.40 23.22 -14.69
CA VAL A 359 8.40 22.63 -13.79
C VAL A 359 7.35 21.84 -14.56
N GLU A 360 6.96 22.28 -15.75
CA GLU A 360 6.07 21.52 -16.64
C GLU A 360 6.62 20.12 -16.97
N LYS A 361 7.96 19.98 -17.09
CA LYS A 361 8.58 18.66 -17.31
C LYS A 361 8.44 17.77 -16.08
N LEU A 362 8.60 18.35 -14.89
CA LEU A 362 8.38 17.68 -13.61
C LEU A 362 6.90 17.24 -13.45
N GLY A 363 5.96 18.11 -13.84
CA GLY A 363 4.51 17.89 -13.78
C GLY A 363 3.98 16.66 -14.53
N ARG A 364 4.77 16.10 -15.46
CA ARG A 364 4.41 14.83 -16.14
C ARG A 364 4.46 13.62 -15.23
N ARG A 365 5.21 13.72 -14.14
CA ARG A 365 5.45 12.62 -13.21
C ARG A 365 4.60 12.81 -11.97
N VAL A 366 4.49 14.04 -11.48
CA VAL A 366 3.79 14.34 -10.23
C VAL A 366 2.49 15.10 -10.49
N TRP A 367 1.39 14.62 -9.91
CA TRP A 367 0.06 15.19 -10.11
C TRP A 367 -0.07 16.62 -9.57
N TRP A 368 0.73 16.98 -8.55
CA TRP A 368 0.66 18.26 -7.84
C TRP A 368 1.41 19.42 -8.53
N ALA A 369 2.11 19.14 -9.63
CA ALA A 369 2.70 20.18 -10.49
C ALA A 369 2.28 20.01 -11.96
N ARG A 370 1.23 19.22 -12.23
CA ARG A 370 0.83 18.81 -13.59
C ARG A 370 0.57 20.00 -14.50
N ASP A 371 -0.16 21.00 -14.00
CA ASP A 371 -0.56 22.18 -14.76
C ASP A 371 0.15 23.45 -14.29
N PHE A 372 0.92 23.37 -13.20
CA PHE A 372 1.53 24.53 -12.55
C PHE A 372 2.46 25.31 -13.51
N GLY A 373 3.34 24.59 -14.21
CA GLY A 373 4.32 25.19 -15.12
C GLY A 373 3.64 25.93 -16.28
N ARG A 374 2.69 25.27 -16.93
CA ARG A 374 1.86 25.84 -18.00
C ARG A 374 1.11 27.09 -17.54
N LEU A 375 0.38 27.02 -16.43
CA LEU A 375 -0.38 28.16 -15.89
C LEU A 375 0.52 29.36 -15.59
N LEU A 376 1.71 29.12 -15.02
CA LEU A 376 2.69 30.17 -14.75
C LEU A 376 3.20 30.83 -16.05
N VAL A 377 3.51 30.03 -17.08
CA VAL A 377 3.97 30.55 -18.37
C VAL A 377 2.87 31.32 -19.08
N GLU A 378 1.62 30.85 -19.02
CA GLU A 378 0.46 31.55 -19.60
C GLU A 378 0.25 32.93 -18.96
N GLU A 379 0.28 33.02 -17.62
CA GLU A 379 0.15 34.29 -16.91
C GLU A 379 1.28 35.27 -17.24
N ILE A 380 2.54 34.81 -17.15
CA ILE A 380 3.69 35.69 -17.43
C ILE A 380 3.66 36.15 -18.88
N SER A 381 3.39 35.24 -19.83
CA SER A 381 3.25 35.61 -21.24
C SER A 381 2.21 36.71 -21.43
N GLY A 382 1.05 36.61 -20.78
CA GLY A 382 0.00 37.63 -20.83
C GLY A 382 0.44 38.98 -20.27
N LYS A 383 1.07 38.98 -19.08
CA LYS A 383 1.61 40.19 -18.44
C LYS A 383 2.68 40.86 -19.30
N THR A 384 3.65 40.09 -19.78
CA THR A 384 4.76 40.61 -20.58
C THR A 384 4.30 41.16 -21.93
N LEU A 385 3.38 40.49 -22.63
CA LEU A 385 2.78 40.98 -23.87
C LEU A 385 2.07 42.32 -23.69
N SER A 386 1.49 42.57 -22.51
CA SER A 386 0.81 43.84 -22.22
C SER A 386 1.78 45.00 -21.93
N GLN A 387 3.00 44.70 -21.48
CA GLN A 387 3.99 45.69 -21.06
C GLN A 387 4.97 46.05 -22.19
N THR A 388 5.41 45.07 -22.98
CA THR A 388 6.53 45.26 -23.92
C THR A 388 6.37 44.36 -25.15
N ALA A 389 6.37 44.95 -26.34
CA ALA A 389 6.15 44.26 -27.62
C ALA A 389 7.42 44.19 -28.50
N ASP A 390 8.61 44.07 -27.90
CA ASP A 390 9.84 43.94 -28.67
C ASP A 390 10.00 42.52 -29.25
N ALA A 391 10.60 42.43 -30.44
CA ALA A 391 10.71 41.17 -31.19
C ALA A 391 11.42 40.07 -30.40
N LEU A 392 12.43 40.44 -29.58
CA LEU A 392 13.20 39.48 -28.79
C LEU A 392 12.35 38.86 -27.67
N THR A 393 11.55 39.66 -26.97
CA THR A 393 10.58 39.16 -25.99
C THR A 393 9.54 38.25 -26.64
N MET A 394 9.03 38.61 -27.82
CA MET A 394 8.06 37.78 -28.55
C MET A 394 8.65 36.40 -28.91
N ASP A 395 9.90 36.36 -29.36
CA ASP A 395 10.61 35.12 -29.69
C ASP A 395 10.82 34.24 -28.44
N LEU A 396 11.17 34.85 -27.30
CA LEU A 396 11.32 34.15 -26.03
C LEU A 396 9.99 33.56 -25.55
N ILE A 397 8.89 34.31 -25.64
CA ILE A 397 7.55 33.82 -25.28
C ILE A 397 7.11 32.69 -26.22
N ALA A 398 7.32 32.85 -27.53
CA ALA A 398 6.98 31.81 -28.50
C ALA A 398 7.79 30.53 -28.25
N SER A 399 9.08 30.67 -27.92
CA SER A 399 9.95 29.54 -27.57
C SER A 399 9.50 28.82 -26.29
N ALA A 400 9.20 29.57 -25.21
CA ALA A 400 8.69 28.97 -23.97
C ALA A 400 7.35 28.24 -24.17
N ARG A 401 6.44 28.80 -24.96
CA ARG A 401 5.18 28.14 -25.35
C ARG A 401 5.42 26.89 -26.19
N ARG A 402 6.41 26.89 -27.10
CA ARG A 402 6.82 25.68 -27.82
C ARG A 402 7.38 24.62 -26.89
N LEU A 403 8.18 24.99 -25.89
CA LEU A 403 8.70 24.05 -24.90
C LEU A 403 7.57 23.36 -24.10
N ILE A 404 6.46 24.05 -23.82
CA ILE A 404 5.27 23.41 -23.26
C ILE A 404 4.61 22.51 -24.32
N ALA A 405 4.33 23.05 -25.51
CA ALA A 405 3.54 22.40 -26.55
C ALA A 405 4.19 21.13 -27.16
N GLN A 406 5.49 21.18 -27.48
CA GLN A 406 6.27 20.07 -28.04
C GLN A 406 6.19 18.82 -27.17
N HIS A 407 5.90 18.98 -25.88
CA HIS A 407 5.91 17.89 -24.94
C HIS A 407 4.54 17.42 -24.48
N SER A 408 3.46 18.16 -24.77
CA SER A 408 2.07 17.68 -24.63
C SER A 408 1.67 16.64 -25.69
N GLY A 409 2.37 16.57 -26.83
CA GLY A 409 2.12 15.59 -27.91
C GLY A 409 2.56 14.15 -27.61
N GLY A 410 3.35 13.90 -26.56
CA GLY A 410 3.89 12.58 -26.24
C GLY A 410 2.91 11.61 -25.59
N MET A 411 1.80 12.08 -25.00
CA MET A 411 0.81 11.19 -24.36
C MET A 411 -0.02 10.38 -25.37
N ALA A 412 -0.16 10.85 -26.62
CA ALA A 412 -0.90 10.12 -27.65
C ALA A 412 -0.10 8.94 -28.24
N ASP A 413 1.24 9.05 -28.34
CA ASP A 413 2.09 8.04 -29.02
C ASP A 413 2.47 6.87 -28.10
N VAL A 414 2.53 7.07 -26.77
CA VAL A 414 2.78 5.99 -25.81
C VAL A 414 1.58 5.02 -25.74
N SER A 415 0.35 5.53 -25.86
CA SER A 415 -0.86 4.70 -25.90
C SER A 415 -1.00 3.94 -27.22
N LEU A 416 -0.55 4.50 -28.35
CA LEU A 416 -0.62 3.85 -29.68
C LEU A 416 0.47 2.81 -29.92
N ARG A 417 1.71 3.02 -29.45
CA ARG A 417 2.79 2.02 -29.58
C ARG A 417 2.57 0.79 -28.69
N ALA A 418 1.98 0.96 -27.51
CA ALA A 418 1.53 -0.15 -26.67
C ALA A 418 0.39 -0.95 -27.35
N PHE A 419 -0.46 -0.28 -28.13
CA PHE A 419 -1.57 -0.88 -28.86
C PHE A 419 -1.13 -1.60 -30.15
N ALA A 420 -0.16 -1.05 -30.89
CA ALA A 420 0.36 -1.63 -32.13
C ALA A 420 1.15 -2.93 -31.91
N ASN A 421 1.90 -3.02 -30.79
CA ASN A 421 2.62 -4.23 -30.40
C ASN A 421 1.68 -5.36 -29.89
N LEU A 422 0.41 -5.05 -29.63
CA LEU A 422 -0.60 -6.02 -29.18
C LEU A 422 -1.38 -6.66 -30.36
N ILE A 423 -1.36 -6.03 -31.55
CA ILE A 423 -2.16 -6.45 -32.71
C ILE A 423 -1.33 -7.16 -33.79
N CYS A 424 -0.08 -6.77 -34.01
CA CYS A 424 0.79 -7.39 -35.02
C CYS A 424 1.91 -8.16 -34.35
N GLY A 425 1.73 -9.48 -34.18
CA GLY A 425 2.77 -10.37 -33.68
C GLY A 425 4.05 -10.29 -34.52
N PRO A 426 5.25 -10.43 -33.90
CA PRO A 426 6.50 -10.38 -34.64
C PRO A 426 6.65 -11.59 -35.57
N PRO A 427 7.31 -11.45 -36.74
CA PRO A 427 7.56 -12.57 -37.62
C PRO A 427 8.58 -13.53 -36.97
N LEU A 428 8.26 -14.83 -37.05
CA LEU A 428 9.12 -15.94 -36.64
C LEU A 428 10.51 -15.86 -37.26
N LEU A 429 11.56 -15.79 -36.43
CA LEU A 429 12.91 -16.31 -36.72
C LEU A 429 13.70 -16.48 -35.42
N ASP A 430 14.42 -17.60 -35.34
CA ASP A 430 14.99 -18.23 -34.16
C ASP A 430 16.04 -17.43 -33.37
N LYS A 431 15.93 -17.52 -32.03
CA LYS A 431 16.97 -17.74 -30.99
C LYS A 431 16.72 -16.89 -29.72
N TYR A 432 16.46 -17.59 -28.60
CA TYR A 432 16.65 -17.10 -27.22
C TYR A 432 18.17 -17.00 -26.90
N PRO A 433 18.63 -16.22 -25.88
CA PRO A 433 17.99 -16.10 -24.57
C PRO A 433 17.93 -14.72 -23.88
N GLU A 434 17.02 -14.68 -22.90
CA GLU A 434 17.05 -13.92 -21.63
C GLU A 434 17.04 -12.38 -21.65
N SER A 435 15.85 -11.81 -21.47
CA SER A 435 15.56 -10.82 -20.41
C SER A 435 14.07 -10.42 -20.47
N VAL A 436 13.34 -10.70 -19.38
CA VAL A 436 12.02 -10.12 -19.14
C VAL A 436 12.24 -8.65 -18.76
N PRO A 437 11.60 -7.65 -19.39
CA PRO A 437 11.76 -6.26 -19.00
C PRO A 437 11.08 -6.03 -17.63
N PRO A 438 11.68 -5.25 -16.73
CA PRO A 438 11.08 -4.92 -15.44
C PRO A 438 9.88 -3.98 -15.61
N ASP A 439 8.94 -4.10 -14.66
CA ASP A 439 7.82 -3.19 -14.43
C ASP A 439 8.18 -1.72 -14.66
N ILE A 440 7.29 -1.00 -15.34
CA ILE A 440 7.33 0.47 -15.45
C ILE A 440 7.00 1.05 -14.07
N THR A 441 7.99 1.12 -13.19
CA THR A 441 7.93 1.92 -11.96
C THR A 441 8.06 3.39 -12.36
N LEU A 442 6.95 4.13 -12.26
CA LEU A 442 6.94 5.59 -12.41
C LEU A 442 7.78 6.22 -11.28
N ASN A 443 8.92 6.83 -11.63
CA ASN A 443 9.79 7.54 -10.68
C ASN A 443 9.19 8.91 -10.34
N TYR A 444 9.01 9.21 -9.05
CA TYR A 444 8.52 10.48 -8.55
C TYR A 444 9.64 11.28 -7.88
N ALA A 445 9.56 12.61 -7.95
CA ALA A 445 10.57 13.53 -7.46
C ALA A 445 10.31 13.90 -5.98
N SER A 446 11.32 13.76 -5.12
CA SER A 446 11.18 14.11 -3.69
C SER A 446 11.35 15.60 -3.41
N PRO A 447 10.52 16.18 -2.54
CA PRO A 447 10.70 17.52 -1.98
C PRO A 447 11.99 17.69 -1.17
N PHE A 448 12.62 16.61 -0.66
CA PHE A 448 13.87 16.70 0.12
C PHE A 448 15.03 17.31 -0.68
N ASN A 449 15.04 17.16 -2.02
CA ASN A 449 16.07 17.73 -2.87
C ASN A 449 16.11 19.27 -2.75
N SER A 450 14.96 19.92 -2.57
CA SER A 450 14.87 21.37 -2.40
C SER A 450 15.50 21.87 -1.09
N ILE A 451 15.55 21.04 -0.04
CA ILE A 451 16.18 21.39 1.24
C ILE A 451 17.71 21.25 1.14
N LEU A 452 18.21 20.18 0.52
CA LEU A 452 19.65 19.96 0.34
C LEU A 452 20.32 21.12 -0.43
N THR A 453 19.63 21.64 -1.43
CA THR A 453 20.07 22.79 -2.23
C THR A 453 20.34 24.05 -1.40
N LYS A 454 19.68 24.20 -0.25
CA LYS A 454 19.94 25.30 0.68
C LYS A 454 21.18 25.06 1.54
N LEU A 455 21.48 23.81 1.90
CA LEU A 455 22.67 23.45 2.68
C LEU A 455 23.96 23.60 1.87
N THR A 456 23.94 23.35 0.55
CA THR A 456 25.12 23.54 -0.31
C THR A 456 25.50 25.02 -0.49
N MET A 457 24.54 25.93 -0.39
CA MET A 457 24.75 27.40 -0.44
C MET A 457 25.44 27.97 0.83
N LEU A 458 25.21 27.36 1.99
CA LEU A 458 25.87 27.77 3.24
C LEU A 458 27.35 27.37 3.26
N ASP A 459 27.69 26.19 2.75
CA ASP A 459 29.08 25.71 2.70
C ASP A 459 29.94 26.51 1.70
N THR A 460 29.34 27.06 0.63
CA THR A 460 30.03 27.96 -0.32
C THR A 460 30.30 29.35 0.27
N THR A 461 29.42 29.84 1.15
CA THR A 461 29.59 31.14 1.82
C THR A 461 30.64 31.06 2.95
N ILE A 462 30.79 29.90 3.59
CA ILE A 462 31.79 29.67 4.65
C ILE A 462 33.18 29.38 4.06
N ARG A 463 33.29 28.68 2.92
CA ARG A 463 34.59 28.36 2.29
C ARG A 463 35.28 29.56 1.64
N THR A 464 34.55 30.61 1.26
CA THR A 464 35.15 31.81 0.66
C THR A 464 35.79 32.74 1.69
N ASN A 465 35.50 32.56 3.00
CA ASN A 465 35.96 33.47 4.06
C ASN A 465 37.12 32.96 4.93
N ARG A 466 37.79 31.84 4.58
CA ARG A 466 39.02 31.40 5.26
C ARG A 466 40.24 31.40 4.34
N LYS A 467 40.84 32.59 4.17
CA LYS A 467 42.24 32.73 3.74
C LYS A 467 43.19 32.48 4.93
N ARG A 468 43.96 31.37 4.86
CA ARG A 468 45.37 31.05 5.30
C ARG A 468 45.96 31.66 6.61
N PRO A 469 46.97 31.04 7.28
CA PRO A 469 48.16 30.45 6.65
C PRO A 469 48.79 29.17 7.28
N THR A 470 49.82 28.73 6.56
CA THR A 470 50.81 27.65 6.67
C THR A 470 51.58 27.50 8.00
N THR A 471 51.90 26.25 8.41
CA THR A 471 53.25 25.59 8.40
C THR A 471 53.20 24.15 8.97
N PRO A 472 54.18 23.27 8.66
CA PRO A 472 54.18 21.84 9.00
C PRO A 472 55.17 21.48 10.12
N GLU A 473 54.93 20.39 10.87
CA GLU A 473 56.03 19.65 11.50
C GLU A 473 55.68 18.19 11.87
N SER A 474 56.73 17.38 11.78
CA SER A 474 56.87 15.93 11.91
C SER A 474 56.90 15.43 13.36
N HIS A 475 56.60 14.15 13.60
CA HIS A 475 57.57 13.21 14.20
C HIS A 475 57.09 11.75 14.24
N SER A 476 58.07 10.89 13.98
CA SER A 476 58.19 9.43 13.97
C SER A 476 58.25 8.76 15.35
N ARG A 477 57.89 7.46 15.42
CA ARG A 477 58.69 6.31 15.95
C ARG A 477 57.79 5.10 16.24
N GLU A 478 57.94 3.98 15.53
CA GLU A 478 58.87 2.83 15.74
C GLU A 478 58.35 1.76 16.72
N GLY A 479 58.28 0.51 16.24
CA GLY A 479 58.93 -0.60 16.95
C GLY A 479 58.16 -1.91 17.22
N SER A 480 58.35 -2.90 16.32
CA SER A 480 58.84 -4.27 16.62
C SER A 480 57.92 -5.31 17.31
N THR A 481 58.07 -6.64 17.19
CA THR A 481 58.26 -7.62 16.09
C THR A 481 57.96 -9.03 16.69
N LYS A 482 57.65 -10.03 15.84
CA LYS A 482 58.18 -11.43 15.80
C LYS A 482 57.21 -12.64 15.81
N ASN A 483 57.36 -13.41 14.73
CA ASN A 483 57.62 -14.86 14.62
C ASN A 483 56.47 -15.89 14.48
N THR A 484 56.27 -16.30 13.22
CA THR A 484 55.97 -17.65 12.68
C THR A 484 57.22 -18.57 12.78
N PRO A 485 57.15 -19.93 12.69
CA PRO A 485 56.81 -20.65 11.43
C PRO A 485 56.26 -22.10 11.53
N VAL A 486 55.54 -22.61 10.51
CA VAL A 486 55.47 -24.06 10.17
C VAL A 486 55.21 -24.24 8.66
N LEU A 487 55.96 -25.17 8.03
CA LEU A 487 55.74 -25.69 6.67
C LEU A 487 55.58 -27.22 6.73
N ARG A 488 54.49 -27.77 6.18
CA ARG A 488 54.51 -28.90 5.22
C ARG A 488 53.14 -29.16 4.59
N HIS A 489 53.15 -29.25 3.26
CA HIS A 489 52.03 -29.51 2.35
C HIS A 489 51.56 -30.98 2.34
N SER A 490 50.25 -31.16 2.14
CA SER A 490 49.67 -32.19 1.27
C SER A 490 48.43 -31.63 0.56
N GLN A 491 48.42 -31.70 -0.77
CA GLN A 491 47.41 -31.16 -1.68
C GLN A 491 46.06 -31.87 -1.54
N GLU A 492 44.98 -31.10 -1.34
CA GLU A 492 43.65 -31.40 -1.86
C GLU A 492 42.99 -30.11 -2.38
N SER A 493 42.21 -30.26 -3.45
CA SER A 493 41.80 -29.23 -4.41
C SER A 493 40.98 -28.07 -3.82
N HIS A 494 41.56 -26.87 -3.81
CA HIS A 494 40.86 -25.62 -3.47
C HIS A 494 39.98 -25.13 -4.64
N LEU A 495 38.68 -24.89 -4.37
CA LEU A 495 37.91 -23.90 -5.13
C LEU A 495 38.51 -22.49 -4.90
N PRO A 496 38.43 -21.58 -5.89
CA PRO A 496 39.09 -20.29 -5.81
C PRO A 496 38.41 -19.31 -4.81
N PRO A 497 39.15 -18.35 -4.22
CA PRO A 497 38.75 -17.63 -2.99
C PRO A 497 37.76 -16.47 -3.21
N TRP A 498 37.04 -16.45 -4.33
CA TRP A 498 36.19 -15.31 -4.71
C TRP A 498 34.69 -15.57 -4.62
N LEU A 499 34.24 -16.71 -4.07
CA LEU A 499 32.81 -16.85 -3.78
C LEU A 499 32.44 -16.00 -2.55
N PRO A 500 31.61 -14.95 -2.71
CA PRO A 500 31.18 -14.15 -1.58
C PRO A 500 30.32 -14.99 -0.62
N ASP A 501 30.43 -14.73 0.68
CA ASP A 501 29.60 -15.30 1.76
C ASP A 501 28.08 -15.23 1.48
N SER A 502 27.66 -14.40 0.52
CA SER A 502 26.31 -14.28 0.01
C SER A 502 25.76 -15.55 -0.65
N VAL A 503 26.58 -16.40 -1.28
CA VAL A 503 26.11 -17.65 -1.94
C VAL A 503 25.82 -18.74 -0.90
N ALA A 504 26.64 -18.82 0.16
CA ALA A 504 26.39 -19.70 1.30
C ALA A 504 25.15 -19.24 2.08
N ALA A 505 25.02 -17.92 2.32
CA ALA A 505 23.83 -17.34 2.94
C ALA A 505 22.55 -17.50 2.09
N ALA A 506 22.65 -17.42 0.76
CA ALA A 506 21.55 -17.62 -0.17
C ALA A 506 21.06 -19.07 -0.18
N ARG A 507 21.97 -20.07 -0.17
CA ARG A 507 21.63 -21.50 -0.08
C ARG A 507 20.94 -21.86 1.23
N VAL A 508 21.26 -21.16 2.32
CA VAL A 508 20.63 -21.37 3.64
C VAL A 508 19.23 -20.74 3.73
N LYS A 509 18.98 -19.60 3.08
CA LYS A 509 17.67 -18.91 3.11
C LYS A 509 16.64 -19.44 2.11
N LEU A 510 17.08 -20.05 1.01
CA LEU A 510 16.22 -20.59 -0.04
C LEU A 510 15.13 -21.59 0.45
N PRO A 511 15.42 -22.62 1.26
CA PRO A 511 14.39 -23.56 1.71
C PRO A 511 13.34 -22.93 2.65
N ILE A 512 13.70 -21.88 3.40
CA ILE A 512 12.75 -21.13 4.23
C ILE A 512 11.81 -20.32 3.33
N LEU A 513 12.36 -19.65 2.31
CA LEU A 513 11.58 -18.92 1.32
C LEU A 513 10.64 -19.87 0.56
N VAL A 514 11.13 -21.03 0.12
CA VAL A 514 10.31 -22.07 -0.53
C VAL A 514 9.22 -22.58 0.42
N GLY A 515 9.53 -22.82 1.69
CA GLY A 515 8.53 -23.22 2.69
C GLY A 515 7.45 -22.17 2.91
N LEU A 516 7.81 -20.88 2.95
CA LEU A 516 6.87 -19.77 3.05
C LEU A 516 5.98 -19.66 1.80
N LEU A 517 6.55 -19.83 0.61
CA LEU A 517 5.77 -19.83 -0.64
C LEU A 517 4.79 -21.02 -0.70
N LEU A 518 5.23 -22.21 -0.28
CA LEU A 518 4.37 -23.40 -0.21
C LEU A 518 3.20 -23.21 0.76
N THR A 519 3.43 -22.62 1.93
CA THR A 519 2.38 -22.36 2.93
C THR A 519 1.36 -21.31 2.50
N CYS A 520 1.77 -20.32 1.70
CA CYS A 520 0.86 -19.33 1.11
C CYS A 520 0.12 -19.82 -0.14
N SER A 521 0.58 -20.90 -0.79
CA SER A 521 0.03 -21.38 -2.06
C SER A 521 -1.48 -21.69 -2.03
N PRO A 522 -2.06 -22.30 -0.98
CA PRO A 522 -3.51 -22.59 -0.96
C PRO A 522 -4.35 -21.31 -0.82
N THR A 523 -3.82 -20.29 -0.13
CA THR A 523 -4.43 -18.96 -0.04
C THR A 523 -4.43 -18.26 -1.40
N ILE A 524 -3.28 -18.24 -2.07
CA ILE A 524 -3.17 -17.68 -3.43
C ILE A 524 -4.12 -18.42 -4.38
N PHE A 525 -4.21 -19.75 -4.27
CA PHE A 525 -5.12 -20.56 -5.08
C PHE A 525 -6.59 -20.22 -4.85
N LEU A 526 -7.05 -20.14 -3.59
CA LEU A 526 -8.44 -19.75 -3.28
C LEU A 526 -8.77 -18.36 -3.87
N TYR A 527 -7.85 -17.41 -3.74
CA TYR A 527 -8.06 -16.03 -4.17
C TYR A 527 -8.02 -15.88 -5.69
N SER A 528 -7.15 -16.64 -6.35
CA SER A 528 -7.11 -16.74 -7.81
C SER A 528 -8.40 -17.38 -8.33
N LEU A 529 -8.85 -18.49 -7.73
CA LEU A 529 -10.10 -19.15 -8.10
C LEU A 529 -11.31 -18.24 -7.95
N GLU A 530 -11.40 -17.45 -6.87
CA GLU A 530 -12.50 -16.51 -6.69
C GLU A 530 -12.36 -15.28 -7.60
N SER A 531 -11.16 -14.91 -8.02
CA SER A 531 -10.93 -13.79 -8.94
C SER A 531 -11.21 -14.12 -10.41
N CYS A 532 -11.05 -15.39 -10.82
CA CYS A 532 -11.32 -15.87 -12.18
C CYS A 532 -12.81 -16.18 -12.45
N ARG A 533 -13.72 -15.85 -11.52
CA ARG A 533 -15.15 -16.15 -11.64
C ARG A 533 -15.97 -15.03 -12.21
N ASP A 534 -17.05 -15.42 -12.87
CA ASP A 534 -18.09 -14.50 -13.31
C ASP A 534 -18.58 -13.61 -12.17
N HIS A 535 -18.82 -12.35 -12.49
CA HIS A 535 -19.15 -11.29 -11.53
C HIS A 535 -20.40 -11.59 -10.67
N GLN A 536 -21.30 -12.45 -11.17
CA GLN A 536 -22.50 -12.88 -10.44
C GLN A 536 -22.25 -14.01 -9.42
N GLN A 537 -21.19 -14.81 -9.60
CA GLN A 537 -20.87 -15.98 -8.76
C GLN A 537 -19.63 -15.79 -7.88
N ARG A 538 -18.97 -14.63 -7.99
CA ARG A 538 -17.76 -14.28 -7.23
C ARG A 538 -18.11 -13.92 -5.79
N THR A 539 -17.47 -14.61 -4.84
CA THR A 539 -17.49 -14.23 -3.42
C THR A 539 -16.74 -12.90 -3.26
N ASP A 540 -17.22 -12.00 -2.40
CA ASP A 540 -16.55 -10.72 -2.19
C ASP A 540 -15.14 -10.91 -1.60
N LEU A 541 -14.10 -10.46 -2.30
CA LEU A 541 -12.72 -10.67 -1.85
C LEU A 541 -12.44 -9.95 -0.52
N SER A 542 -13.14 -8.84 -0.24
CA SER A 542 -12.96 -8.09 1.01
C SER A 542 -13.40 -8.89 2.23
N ILE A 543 -14.47 -9.69 2.13
CA ILE A 543 -14.91 -10.53 3.24
C ILE A 543 -13.91 -11.67 3.49
N LEU A 544 -13.38 -12.26 2.42
CA LEU A 544 -12.36 -13.31 2.51
C LEU A 544 -11.08 -12.76 3.14
N ILE A 545 -10.56 -11.61 2.67
CA ILE A 545 -9.36 -10.96 3.24
C ILE A 545 -9.54 -10.65 4.72
N ARG A 546 -10.67 -10.02 5.09
CA ARG A 546 -10.94 -9.67 6.49
C ARG A 546 -11.01 -10.91 7.37
N THR A 547 -11.68 -11.96 6.89
CA THR A 547 -11.82 -13.22 7.64
C THR A 547 -10.45 -13.89 7.81
N TYR A 548 -9.64 -13.95 6.74
CA TYR A 548 -8.27 -14.48 6.77
C TYR A 548 -7.39 -13.73 7.78
N ILE A 549 -7.32 -12.40 7.68
CA ILE A 549 -6.48 -11.57 8.56
C ILE A 549 -6.94 -11.68 10.00
N LEU A 550 -8.25 -11.55 10.26
CA LEU A 550 -8.80 -11.57 11.62
C LEU A 550 -8.57 -12.92 12.30
N THR A 551 -8.74 -14.02 11.57
CA THR A 551 -8.55 -15.37 12.09
C THR A 551 -7.06 -15.66 12.33
N GLY A 552 -6.18 -15.27 11.40
CA GLY A 552 -4.73 -15.47 11.53
C GLY A 552 -4.06 -14.60 12.59
N THR A 553 -4.59 -13.40 12.89
CA THR A 553 -3.98 -12.47 13.86
C THR A 553 -4.64 -12.55 15.23
N VAL A 554 -5.80 -11.90 15.38
CA VAL A 554 -6.54 -11.83 16.66
C VAL A 554 -7.01 -13.23 17.06
N GLY A 555 -7.57 -14.00 16.13
CA GLY A 555 -8.03 -15.35 16.38
C GLY A 555 -6.91 -16.25 16.94
N MET A 556 -5.77 -16.31 16.25
CA MET A 556 -4.63 -17.10 16.70
C MET A 556 -4.08 -16.64 18.05
N THR A 557 -3.98 -15.32 18.27
CA THR A 557 -3.48 -14.76 19.54
C THR A 557 -4.39 -15.13 20.70
N VAL A 558 -5.71 -15.01 20.53
CA VAL A 558 -6.71 -15.41 21.54
C VAL A 558 -6.62 -16.91 21.79
N THR A 559 -6.55 -17.73 20.74
CA THR A 559 -6.35 -19.18 20.87
C THR A 559 -5.11 -19.48 21.71
N MET A 560 -3.95 -18.90 21.39
CA MET A 560 -2.70 -19.17 22.10
C MET A 560 -2.81 -18.84 23.59
N LEU A 561 -3.44 -17.72 23.95
CA LEU A 561 -3.66 -17.32 25.34
C LEU A 561 -4.59 -18.30 26.06
N VAL A 562 -5.76 -18.59 25.47
CA VAL A 562 -6.76 -19.48 26.06
C VAL A 562 -6.21 -20.90 26.21
N GLN A 563 -5.53 -21.41 25.18
CA GLN A 563 -4.89 -22.72 25.22
C GLN A 563 -3.81 -22.79 26.29
N SER A 564 -2.97 -21.76 26.43
CA SER A 564 -1.92 -21.73 27.46
C SER A 564 -2.49 -21.83 28.87
N VAL A 565 -3.57 -21.07 29.16
CA VAL A 565 -4.25 -21.10 30.46
C VAL A 565 -4.92 -22.45 30.69
N LEU A 566 -5.69 -22.94 29.73
CA LEU A 566 -6.41 -24.22 29.86
C LEU A 566 -5.46 -25.41 29.95
N ALA A 567 -4.36 -25.42 29.20
CA ALA A 567 -3.33 -26.45 29.28
C ALA A 567 -2.69 -26.48 30.68
N TYR A 568 -2.44 -25.31 31.26
CA TYR A 568 -1.91 -25.21 32.61
C TYR A 568 -2.90 -25.71 33.68
N LEU A 569 -4.17 -25.30 33.61
CA LEU A 569 -5.20 -25.78 34.53
C LEU A 569 -5.42 -27.29 34.40
N LEU A 570 -5.43 -27.81 33.17
CA LEU A 570 -5.55 -29.23 32.90
C LEU A 570 -4.34 -30.02 33.44
N ALA A 571 -3.13 -29.48 33.29
CA ALA A 571 -1.93 -30.08 33.84
C ALA A 571 -1.95 -30.11 35.37
N LEU A 572 -2.44 -29.05 36.03
CA LEU A 572 -2.63 -29.02 37.48
C LEU A 572 -3.58 -30.13 37.96
N LEU A 573 -4.67 -30.36 37.23
CA LEU A 573 -5.66 -31.39 37.53
C LEU A 573 -5.10 -32.81 37.30
N CYS A 574 -4.40 -33.04 36.19
CA CYS A 574 -3.92 -34.37 35.83
C CYS A 574 -2.66 -34.80 36.61
N PHE A 575 -1.80 -33.85 36.99
CA PHE A 575 -0.49 -34.16 37.58
C PHE A 575 -0.35 -33.82 39.07
N ASN A 576 -1.45 -33.47 39.74
CA ASN A 576 -1.54 -33.27 41.18
C ASN A 576 -0.44 -32.35 41.74
N GLY A 577 -0.53 -31.06 41.37
CA GLY A 577 0.30 -30.00 41.95
C GLY A 577 1.17 -29.25 40.94
N HIS A 578 1.54 -28.01 41.31
CA HIS A 578 2.23 -27.05 40.44
C HIS A 578 3.55 -27.58 39.87
N ALA A 579 4.39 -28.20 40.70
CA ALA A 579 5.72 -28.67 40.29
C ALA A 579 5.66 -29.75 39.20
N ASN A 580 4.72 -30.70 39.29
CA ASN A 580 4.55 -31.72 38.27
C ASN A 580 3.90 -31.14 37.02
N ALA A 581 2.91 -30.25 37.16
CA ALA A 581 2.26 -29.62 36.02
C ALA A 581 3.25 -28.82 35.15
N THR A 582 4.08 -27.99 35.77
CA THR A 582 5.11 -27.21 35.05
C THR A 582 6.17 -28.11 34.44
N LEU A 583 6.56 -29.19 35.11
CA LEU A 583 7.50 -30.18 34.57
C LEU A 583 6.95 -30.86 33.30
N TYR A 584 5.71 -31.35 33.32
CA TYR A 584 5.11 -31.98 32.15
C TYR A 584 4.92 -30.99 30.99
N LEU A 585 4.47 -29.76 31.26
CA LEU A 585 4.32 -28.72 30.25
C LEU A 585 5.67 -28.31 29.63
N ALA A 586 6.70 -28.16 30.45
CA ALA A 586 8.05 -27.88 29.98
C ALA A 586 8.56 -29.02 29.08
N GLU A 587 8.33 -30.28 29.46
CA GLU A 587 8.70 -31.43 28.64
C GLU A 587 7.90 -31.53 27.33
N THR A 588 6.62 -31.11 27.30
CA THR A 588 5.82 -31.08 26.06
C THR A 588 6.27 -30.01 25.06
N MET A 589 6.91 -28.93 25.54
CA MET A 589 7.39 -27.81 24.73
C MET A 589 8.80 -28.04 24.17
N LYS A 590 9.53 -29.06 24.65
CA LYS A 590 10.90 -29.35 24.21
C LYS A 590 10.91 -29.94 22.81
N ALA A 591 11.81 -29.45 21.97
CA ALA A 591 12.06 -30.00 20.65
C ALA A 591 13.03 -31.20 20.73
N GLU A 592 13.09 -32.00 19.67
CA GLU A 592 13.91 -33.23 19.64
C GLU A 592 15.41 -32.97 19.96
N HIS A 593 15.95 -31.84 19.53
CA HIS A 593 17.35 -31.46 19.76
C HIS A 593 17.68 -31.10 21.22
N ASP A 594 16.67 -30.79 22.03
CA ASP A 594 16.81 -30.55 23.47
C ASP A 594 16.92 -31.87 24.26
N ILE A 595 16.73 -33.02 23.59
CA ILE A 595 16.72 -34.37 24.17
C ILE A 595 18.03 -35.10 23.83
N LYS A 596 19.12 -34.71 24.52
CA LYS A 596 20.48 -35.20 24.21
C LYS A 596 20.91 -36.46 24.97
N ASP A 597 20.40 -36.69 26.18
CA ASP A 597 20.85 -37.76 27.08
C ASP A 597 19.89 -38.97 27.10
N GLU A 598 20.43 -40.19 27.10
CA GLU A 598 19.65 -41.43 27.23
C GLU A 598 18.94 -41.52 28.58
N ALA A 599 19.51 -40.95 29.66
CA ALA A 599 18.81 -40.87 30.94
C ALA A 599 17.58 -39.95 30.85
N HIS A 600 17.64 -38.86 30.07
CA HIS A 600 16.49 -38.01 29.80
C HIS A 600 15.44 -38.73 28.94
N ARG A 601 15.85 -39.46 27.89
CA ARG A 601 14.95 -40.30 27.09
C ARG A 601 14.24 -41.35 27.95
N LYS A 602 14.95 -41.98 28.89
CA LYS A 602 14.36 -42.93 29.84
C LYS A 602 13.30 -42.28 30.74
N ARG A 603 13.58 -41.09 31.29
CA ARG A 603 12.59 -40.34 32.09
C ARG A 603 11.33 -40.00 31.27
N ARG A 604 11.49 -39.58 30.01
CA ARG A 604 10.35 -39.29 29.11
C ARG A 604 9.52 -40.54 28.77
N ARG A 605 10.18 -41.69 28.59
CA ARG A 605 9.50 -43.00 28.43
C ARG A 605 8.67 -43.37 29.67
N GLU A 606 9.17 -43.07 30.86
CA GLU A 606 8.41 -43.31 32.10
C GLU A 606 7.22 -42.36 32.24
N MET A 607 7.39 -41.08 31.88
CA MET A 607 6.32 -40.08 31.89
C MET A 607 5.20 -40.41 30.90
N SER A 608 5.55 -40.76 29.66
CA SER A 608 4.60 -41.09 28.59
C SER A 608 3.77 -42.35 28.87
N ARG A 609 4.26 -43.26 29.72
CA ARG A 609 3.54 -44.48 30.12
C ARG A 609 2.52 -44.26 31.24
N ARG A 610 2.52 -43.12 31.94
CA ARG A 610 1.60 -42.88 33.05
C ARG A 610 0.18 -42.66 32.54
N HIS A 611 -0.82 -43.29 33.17
CA HIS A 611 -2.23 -43.10 32.82
C HIS A 611 -2.67 -41.63 32.86
N ALA A 612 -2.20 -40.86 33.85
CA ALA A 612 -2.45 -39.44 33.95
C ALA A 612 -2.03 -38.64 32.70
N TYR A 613 -0.94 -39.05 32.05
CA TYR A 613 -0.47 -38.41 30.82
C TYR A 613 -1.40 -38.71 29.64
N TRP A 614 -1.90 -39.93 29.50
CA TRP A 614 -2.87 -40.29 28.47
C TRP A 614 -4.21 -39.57 28.64
N VAL A 615 -4.67 -39.41 29.88
CA VAL A 615 -5.87 -38.59 30.19
C VAL A 615 -5.62 -37.12 29.85
N PHE A 616 -4.46 -36.57 30.24
CA PHE A 616 -4.07 -35.22 29.87
C PHE A 616 -4.04 -35.03 28.35
N MET A 617 -3.39 -35.91 27.60
CA MET A 617 -3.31 -35.83 26.13
C MET A 617 -4.68 -35.91 25.47
N LEU A 618 -5.56 -36.79 25.94
CA LEU A 618 -6.92 -36.91 25.42
C LEU A 618 -7.69 -35.59 25.61
N LEU A 619 -7.72 -35.07 26.85
CA LEU A 619 -8.41 -33.82 27.16
C LEU A 619 -7.77 -32.62 26.46
N PHE A 620 -6.44 -32.58 26.36
CA PHE A 620 -5.72 -31.55 25.63
C PHE A 620 -6.11 -31.57 24.15
N SER A 621 -6.12 -32.74 23.51
CA SER A 621 -6.40 -32.85 22.07
C SER A 621 -7.82 -32.44 21.71
N PHE A 622 -8.81 -32.88 22.48
CA PHE A 622 -10.23 -32.63 22.17
C PHE A 622 -10.74 -31.30 22.71
N VAL A 623 -10.33 -30.90 23.92
CA VAL A 623 -10.86 -29.70 24.60
C VAL A 623 -9.97 -28.50 24.35
N VAL A 624 -8.67 -28.60 24.61
CA VAL A 624 -7.76 -27.46 24.54
C VAL A 624 -7.42 -27.11 23.09
N ALA A 625 -7.00 -28.10 22.30
CA ALA A 625 -6.66 -27.91 20.90
C ALA A 625 -7.92 -27.85 20.02
N GLY A 626 -8.64 -28.97 19.89
CA GLY A 626 -9.77 -29.09 18.97
C GLY A 626 -10.90 -28.10 19.27
N LEU A 627 -11.48 -28.13 20.47
CA LEU A 627 -12.68 -27.34 20.76
C LEU A 627 -12.41 -25.83 20.75
N VAL A 628 -11.35 -25.35 21.40
CA VAL A 628 -11.04 -23.90 21.45
C VAL A 628 -10.83 -23.34 20.04
N GLU A 629 -10.03 -24.01 19.21
CA GLU A 629 -9.72 -23.53 17.87
C GLU A 629 -10.95 -23.48 16.98
N GLU A 630 -11.77 -24.53 17.01
CA GLU A 630 -13.01 -24.56 16.23
C GLU A 630 -14.03 -23.53 16.73
N TRP A 631 -14.09 -23.26 18.04
CA TRP A 631 -14.94 -22.19 18.59
C TRP A 631 -14.53 -20.79 18.12
N ILE A 632 -13.23 -20.48 18.15
CA ILE A 632 -12.73 -19.18 17.69
C ILE A 632 -13.02 -19.00 16.19
N LYS A 633 -12.78 -20.02 15.37
CA LYS A 633 -13.16 -20.01 13.95
C LYS A 633 -14.66 -19.79 13.78
N TYR A 634 -15.49 -20.51 14.52
CA TYR A 634 -16.95 -20.36 14.46
C TYR A 634 -17.44 -18.97 14.81
N ILE A 635 -16.90 -18.34 15.87
CA ILE A 635 -17.26 -16.98 16.28
C ILE A 635 -16.94 -16.00 15.15
N ILE A 636 -15.73 -16.09 14.59
CA ILE A 636 -15.30 -15.19 13.52
C ILE A 636 -16.11 -15.42 12.25
N ILE A 637 -16.29 -16.68 11.81
CA ILE A 637 -17.10 -17.02 10.64
C ILE A 637 -18.52 -16.50 10.80
N THR A 638 -19.16 -16.74 11.96
CA THR A 638 -20.53 -16.29 12.22
C THR A 638 -20.63 -14.76 12.21
N ALA A 639 -19.66 -14.05 12.80
CA ALA A 639 -19.63 -12.60 12.80
C ALA A 639 -19.47 -12.04 11.37
N MET A 640 -18.55 -12.59 10.59
CA MET A 640 -18.28 -12.14 9.22
C MET A 640 -19.47 -12.41 8.30
N VAL A 641 -20.03 -13.63 8.36
CA VAL A 641 -21.25 -14.00 7.62
C VAL A 641 -22.41 -13.09 8.00
N GLY A 642 -22.62 -12.82 9.29
CA GLY A 642 -23.70 -11.95 9.77
C GLY A 642 -23.54 -10.49 9.36
N LEU A 643 -22.31 -9.95 9.35
CA LEU A 643 -22.03 -8.61 8.82
C LEU A 643 -22.33 -8.53 7.32
N ALA A 644 -22.00 -9.58 6.58
CA ALA A 644 -22.22 -9.64 5.15
C ALA A 644 -23.69 -9.80 4.76
N GLN A 645 -24.49 -10.52 5.54
CA GLN A 645 -25.94 -10.58 5.35
C GLN A 645 -26.64 -9.24 5.59
N ARG A 646 -26.13 -8.42 6.52
CA ARG A 646 -26.71 -7.09 6.82
C ARG A 646 -26.37 -6.04 5.77
N SER A 647 -25.35 -6.28 4.95
CA SER A 647 -24.95 -5.42 3.85
C SER A 647 -25.87 -5.65 2.64
N SER A 648 -27.11 -5.16 2.70
CA SER A 648 -28.13 -5.49 1.70
C SER A 648 -27.92 -4.87 0.30
N HIS A 649 -27.01 -3.91 0.12
CA HIS A 649 -26.84 -3.17 -1.14
C HIS A 649 -25.38 -2.72 -1.44
N GLY A 650 -24.36 -3.57 -1.19
CA GLY A 650 -22.97 -3.17 -1.51
C GLY A 650 -21.89 -4.25 -1.43
N ARG A 651 -20.63 -3.82 -1.67
CA ARG A 651 -19.38 -4.59 -1.45
C ARG A 651 -19.43 -5.23 -0.04
N GLY A 652 -19.19 -6.53 0.04
CA GLY A 652 -19.20 -7.32 1.27
C GLY A 652 -20.50 -8.09 1.55
N SER A 653 -21.41 -8.22 0.58
CA SER A 653 -22.63 -9.02 0.73
C SER A 653 -22.40 -10.50 0.43
N ILE A 654 -23.08 -11.39 1.17
CA ILE A 654 -23.29 -12.77 0.74
C ILE A 654 -24.28 -12.77 -0.43
N LYS A 655 -23.89 -13.37 -1.55
CA LYS A 655 -24.67 -13.49 -2.78
C LYS A 655 -25.10 -14.93 -3.02
N THR A 656 -24.30 -15.90 -2.59
CA THR A 656 -24.56 -17.32 -2.83
C THR A 656 -24.36 -18.14 -1.56
N GLU A 657 -25.03 -19.29 -1.47
CA GLU A 657 -24.86 -20.26 -0.38
C GLU A 657 -23.41 -20.73 -0.23
N ARG A 658 -22.67 -20.71 -1.34
CA ARG A 658 -21.25 -21.05 -1.40
C ARG A 658 -20.36 -20.09 -0.60
N ASP A 659 -20.78 -18.84 -0.43
CA ASP A 659 -19.98 -17.84 0.26
C ASP A 659 -19.73 -18.23 1.72
N TYR A 660 -20.66 -18.97 2.36
CA TYR A 660 -20.46 -19.54 3.69
C TYR A 660 -19.25 -20.46 3.77
N VAL A 661 -19.08 -21.30 2.75
CA VAL A 661 -17.96 -22.24 2.65
C VAL A 661 -16.67 -21.48 2.32
N ALA A 662 -16.72 -20.53 1.40
CA ALA A 662 -15.55 -19.73 1.02
C ALA A 662 -15.01 -18.89 2.20
N VAL A 663 -15.89 -18.24 2.96
CA VAL A 663 -15.54 -17.49 4.18
C VAL A 663 -14.93 -18.43 5.23
N ALA A 664 -15.53 -19.60 5.44
CA ALA A 664 -15.01 -20.57 6.41
C ALA A 664 -13.64 -21.14 6.02
N VAL A 665 -13.43 -21.48 4.74
CA VAL A 665 -12.13 -21.91 4.23
C VAL A 665 -11.11 -20.78 4.36
N SER A 666 -11.50 -19.53 4.11
CA SER A 666 -10.62 -18.37 4.30
C SER A 666 -10.17 -18.19 5.76
N ALA A 667 -11.08 -18.41 6.71
CA ALA A 667 -10.75 -18.43 8.14
C ALA A 667 -9.70 -19.52 8.46
N ALA A 668 -9.92 -20.74 7.97
CA ALA A 668 -8.98 -21.85 8.16
C ALA A 668 -7.60 -21.57 7.56
N LEU A 669 -7.54 -20.98 6.37
CA LEU A 669 -6.28 -20.62 5.72
C LEU A 669 -5.52 -19.57 6.53
N GLY A 670 -6.22 -18.55 7.05
CA GLY A 670 -5.59 -17.54 7.93
C GLY A 670 -4.97 -18.17 9.18
N PHE A 671 -5.72 -19.07 9.82
CA PHE A 671 -5.26 -19.81 11.00
C PHE A 671 -4.03 -20.69 10.68
N ALA A 672 -4.14 -21.53 9.65
CA ALA A 672 -3.12 -22.49 9.27
C ALA A 672 -1.85 -21.83 8.74
N THR A 673 -1.94 -20.68 8.05
CA THR A 673 -0.75 -19.95 7.58
C THR A 673 0.10 -19.47 8.76
N VAL A 674 -0.50 -18.85 9.77
CA VAL A 674 0.26 -18.34 10.94
C VAL A 674 0.83 -19.49 11.77
N GLU A 675 0.05 -20.55 11.98
CA GLU A 675 0.52 -21.77 12.64
C GLU A 675 1.71 -22.39 11.89
N ASN A 676 1.62 -22.56 10.58
CA ASN A 676 2.68 -23.17 9.78
C ASN A 676 3.94 -22.30 9.69
N ILE A 677 3.81 -20.97 9.72
CA ILE A 677 4.95 -20.05 9.84
C ILE A 677 5.70 -20.29 11.17
N ALA A 678 4.98 -20.50 12.27
CA ALA A 678 5.61 -20.80 13.56
C ALA A 678 6.37 -22.14 13.52
N PHE A 679 5.81 -23.18 12.88
CA PHE A 679 6.51 -24.45 12.68
C PHE A 679 7.75 -24.32 11.77
N LEU A 680 7.65 -23.57 10.67
CA LEU A 680 8.79 -23.26 9.80
C LEU A 680 9.89 -22.49 10.53
N TYR A 681 9.51 -21.54 11.37
CA TYR A 681 10.45 -20.79 12.21
C TYR A 681 11.16 -21.69 13.22
N ALA A 682 10.41 -22.59 13.88
CA ALA A 682 10.98 -23.58 14.81
C ALA A 682 11.95 -24.54 14.08
N ALA A 683 11.60 -25.01 12.89
CA ALA A 683 12.47 -25.84 12.05
C ALA A 683 13.72 -25.08 11.59
N ALA A 684 13.60 -23.80 11.23
CA ALA A 684 14.73 -22.95 10.85
C ALA A 684 15.69 -22.68 12.02
N ARG A 685 15.18 -22.57 13.26
CA ARG A 685 16.00 -22.38 14.47
C ARG A 685 16.87 -23.60 14.79
N ARG A 686 16.42 -24.83 14.46
CA ARG A 686 17.21 -26.09 14.56
C ARG A 686 18.59 -25.94 13.88
N ARG A 687 18.60 -25.29 12.72
CA ARG A 687 19.78 -25.11 11.86
C ARG A 687 20.87 -24.21 12.44
N LYS A 688 20.50 -23.25 13.30
CA LYS A 688 21.45 -22.30 13.91
C LYS A 688 22.23 -22.89 15.09
N VAL A 689 21.74 -23.98 15.68
CA VAL A 689 22.36 -24.61 16.86
C VAL A 689 23.36 -25.71 16.44
N SER A 690 23.18 -26.33 15.27
CA SER A 690 24.13 -27.29 14.69
C SER A 690 25.36 -26.64 14.02
N SER A 691 25.35 -25.34 13.75
CA SER A 691 26.47 -24.62 13.14
C SER A 691 27.53 -24.21 14.18
N GLY A 692 27.99 -25.16 14.99
CA GLY A 692 29.13 -25.01 15.90
C GLY A 692 30.38 -25.64 15.31
N ASP A 693 31.21 -24.83 14.67
CA ASP A 693 32.68 -24.91 14.50
C ASP A 693 33.37 -26.26 14.20
N ASP A 694 32.79 -27.16 13.40
CA ASP A 694 33.52 -28.33 12.88
C ASP A 694 33.23 -28.62 11.39
N ASP A 695 34.25 -29.11 10.66
CA ASP A 695 34.30 -29.28 9.19
C ASP A 695 33.37 -30.40 8.62
N THR A 696 32.41 -30.86 9.42
CA THR A 696 31.37 -31.84 9.04
C THR A 696 30.07 -31.18 8.52
N THR A 697 30.05 -29.84 8.49
CA THR A 697 28.87 -28.95 8.34
C THR A 697 28.14 -28.96 6.98
N LEU A 698 28.74 -29.48 5.90
CA LEU A 698 28.14 -29.42 4.55
C LEU A 698 27.08 -30.52 4.30
N LYS A 699 27.22 -31.71 4.91
CA LYS A 699 26.20 -32.77 4.84
C LYS A 699 25.02 -32.47 5.78
N GLU A 700 25.31 -32.02 6.99
CA GLU A 700 24.28 -31.66 7.99
C GLU A 700 23.40 -30.50 7.51
N GLY A 701 23.99 -29.47 6.89
CA GLY A 701 23.23 -28.33 6.34
C GLY A 701 22.24 -28.67 5.22
N ARG A 702 22.49 -29.76 4.47
CA ARG A 702 21.61 -30.30 3.41
C ARG A 702 20.49 -31.16 3.99
N GLU A 703 20.77 -31.96 5.00
CA GLU A 703 19.77 -32.76 5.71
C GLU A 703 18.78 -31.85 6.48
N ASP A 704 19.26 -30.78 7.10
CA ASP A 704 18.41 -29.77 7.76
C ASP A 704 17.55 -28.96 6.76
N ALA A 705 18.06 -28.69 5.56
CA ALA A 705 17.30 -28.06 4.47
C ALA A 705 16.12 -28.93 4.06
N MET A 706 16.40 -30.22 3.86
CA MET A 706 15.43 -31.23 3.47
C MET A 706 14.40 -31.45 4.57
N PHE A 707 14.80 -31.45 5.84
CA PHE A 707 13.88 -31.52 6.98
C PHE A 707 12.93 -30.33 7.03
N THR A 708 13.42 -29.11 6.80
CA THR A 708 12.59 -27.89 6.75
C THR A 708 11.59 -27.94 5.60
N LEU A 709 12.04 -28.37 4.41
CA LEU A 709 11.18 -28.53 3.24
C LEU A 709 10.14 -29.65 3.43
N LEU A 710 10.54 -30.78 4.01
CA LEU A 710 9.65 -31.90 4.31
C LEU A 710 8.58 -31.49 5.34
N THR A 711 8.97 -30.74 6.36
CA THR A 711 8.03 -30.15 7.34
C THR A 711 7.04 -29.21 6.65
N ALA A 712 7.51 -28.37 5.73
CA ALA A 712 6.63 -27.48 4.95
C ALA A 712 5.62 -28.27 4.10
N VAL A 713 6.09 -29.32 3.40
CA VAL A 713 5.26 -30.17 2.55
C VAL A 713 4.25 -30.96 3.40
N GLU A 714 4.65 -31.56 4.51
CA GLU A 714 3.76 -32.26 5.43
C GLU A 714 2.64 -31.35 5.92
N ARG A 715 2.97 -30.12 6.32
CA ARG A 715 2.00 -29.14 6.83
C ARG A 715 1.05 -28.63 5.74
N VAL A 716 1.52 -28.47 4.51
CA VAL A 716 0.68 -28.04 3.38
C VAL A 716 -0.20 -29.17 2.84
N VAL A 717 0.32 -30.39 2.76
CA VAL A 717 -0.38 -31.54 2.16
C VAL A 717 -1.31 -32.22 3.17
N LEU A 718 -0.93 -32.30 4.45
CA LEU A 718 -1.74 -32.95 5.48
C LEU A 718 -2.42 -31.92 6.39
N GLY A 719 -1.72 -30.89 6.85
CA GLY A 719 -2.31 -29.91 7.79
C GLY A 719 -3.43 -29.09 7.16
N ILE A 720 -3.10 -28.28 6.15
CA ILE A 720 -4.03 -27.28 5.57
C ILE A 720 -5.37 -27.89 5.10
N PRO A 721 -5.42 -29.04 4.39
CA PRO A 721 -6.68 -29.64 3.98
C PRO A 721 -7.58 -30.02 5.18
N GLY A 722 -6.98 -30.49 6.28
CA GLY A 722 -7.71 -30.77 7.52
C GLY A 722 -8.38 -29.53 8.09
N HIS A 723 -7.63 -28.42 8.23
CA HIS A 723 -8.18 -27.15 8.71
C HIS A 723 -9.25 -26.59 7.76
N ALA A 724 -9.04 -26.69 6.45
CA ALA A 724 -10.00 -26.22 5.45
C ALA A 724 -11.31 -27.02 5.49
N MET A 725 -11.24 -28.36 5.60
CA MET A 725 -12.45 -29.20 5.64
C MET A 725 -13.23 -29.08 6.94
N THR A 726 -12.54 -28.96 8.08
CA THR A 726 -13.17 -28.74 9.40
C THR A 726 -13.89 -27.39 9.43
N ALA A 727 -13.25 -26.31 8.96
CA ALA A 727 -13.92 -25.02 8.85
C ALA A 727 -15.04 -25.03 7.79
N ALA A 728 -14.85 -25.67 6.64
CA ALA A 728 -15.92 -25.81 5.64
C ALA A 728 -17.16 -26.51 6.24
N LEU A 729 -16.96 -27.51 7.12
CA LEU A 729 -18.05 -28.16 7.83
C LEU A 729 -18.80 -27.19 8.77
N ILE A 730 -18.08 -26.29 9.44
CA ILE A 730 -18.69 -25.19 10.21
C ILE A 730 -19.52 -24.29 9.28
N GLY A 731 -18.97 -23.88 8.13
CA GLY A 731 -19.67 -23.04 7.16
C GLY A 731 -20.95 -23.66 6.63
N VAL A 732 -20.93 -24.95 6.26
CA VAL A 732 -22.12 -25.68 5.78
C VAL A 732 -23.14 -25.86 6.90
N ASN A 733 -22.72 -26.21 8.11
CA ASN A 733 -23.63 -26.35 9.25
C ASN A 733 -24.28 -25.00 9.64
N LEU A 734 -23.54 -23.89 9.48
CA LEU A 734 -24.05 -22.53 9.66
C LEU A 734 -25.11 -22.18 8.61
N LEU A 735 -24.85 -22.50 7.34
CA LEU A 735 -25.80 -22.36 6.24
C LEU A 735 -27.09 -23.15 6.52
N ILE A 736 -26.99 -24.42 6.92
CA ILE A 736 -28.15 -25.27 7.26
C ILE A 736 -28.98 -24.65 8.38
N ARG A 737 -28.34 -24.09 9.42
CA ARG A 737 -29.05 -23.38 10.50
C ARG A 737 -29.82 -22.19 9.95
N ASP A 738 -29.17 -21.34 9.18
CA ASP A 738 -29.75 -20.09 8.67
C ASP A 738 -30.91 -20.38 7.68
N HIS A 739 -30.78 -21.41 6.84
CA HIS A 739 -31.84 -21.82 5.91
C HIS A 739 -33.08 -22.39 6.64
N ARG A 740 -32.86 -23.22 7.68
CA ARG A 740 -33.97 -23.77 8.50
C ARG A 740 -34.70 -22.72 9.32
N HIS A 741 -34.01 -21.67 9.76
CA HIS A 741 -34.62 -20.54 10.46
C HIS A 741 -35.58 -19.73 9.58
N LEU A 742 -35.36 -19.70 8.25
CA LEU A 742 -36.25 -19.05 7.31
C LEU A 742 -37.54 -19.85 7.05
N GLU A 743 -37.47 -21.19 7.10
CA GLU A 743 -38.62 -22.06 6.86
C GLU A 743 -39.52 -22.28 8.09
N HIS A 744 -38.95 -22.32 9.30
CA HIS A 744 -39.68 -22.62 10.54
C HIS A 744 -39.49 -21.50 11.57
N ALA A 745 -40.27 -20.42 11.43
CA ALA A 745 -40.23 -19.24 12.32
C ALA A 745 -40.64 -19.50 13.79
N ALA A 746 -40.86 -20.76 14.19
CA ALA A 746 -41.08 -21.14 15.57
C ALA A 746 -40.54 -22.56 15.81
N THR A 747 -39.71 -22.70 16.85
CA THR A 747 -39.20 -23.93 17.50
C THR A 747 -37.81 -24.45 17.08
N ASN A 748 -36.87 -24.31 18.03
CA ASN A 748 -35.49 -24.82 18.13
C ASN A 748 -34.42 -24.22 17.21
N SER A 749 -33.76 -23.17 17.72
CA SER A 749 -32.41 -22.78 17.30
C SER A 749 -31.48 -24.00 17.40
N MET A 750 -30.79 -24.35 16.31
CA MET A 750 -29.66 -25.28 16.42
C MET A 750 -28.64 -24.65 17.37
N SER A 751 -28.31 -25.35 18.44
CA SER A 751 -27.29 -24.90 19.39
C SER A 751 -25.94 -24.80 18.69
N ALA A 752 -25.11 -23.84 19.09
CA ALA A 752 -23.74 -23.69 18.58
C ALA A 752 -22.94 -25.01 18.66
N TRP A 753 -23.24 -25.84 19.66
CA TRP A 753 -22.69 -27.18 19.80
C TRP A 753 -22.97 -28.10 18.61
N LEU A 754 -24.18 -28.10 18.05
CA LEU A 754 -24.53 -28.94 16.90
C LEU A 754 -23.76 -28.55 15.63
N ILE A 755 -23.37 -27.29 15.50
CA ILE A 755 -22.55 -26.79 14.39
C ILE A 755 -21.11 -27.24 14.54
N LEU A 756 -20.58 -27.20 15.77
CA LEU A 756 -19.18 -27.37 16.08
C LEU A 756 -18.75 -28.83 16.34
N ARG A 757 -19.63 -29.68 16.86
CA ARG A 757 -19.26 -31.00 17.41
C ARG A 757 -18.49 -31.87 16.42
N ASP A 758 -18.92 -31.91 15.16
CA ASP A 758 -18.33 -32.79 14.14
C ASP A 758 -16.93 -32.24 13.80
N SER A 759 -16.79 -30.91 13.66
CA SER A 759 -15.50 -30.24 13.40
C SER A 759 -14.49 -30.47 14.54
N ALA A 760 -14.90 -30.19 15.77
CA ALA A 760 -14.06 -30.34 16.95
C ALA A 760 -13.65 -31.80 17.20
N LEU A 761 -14.54 -32.76 16.89
CA LEU A 761 -14.24 -34.19 16.98
C LEU A 761 -13.14 -34.59 15.98
N PHE A 762 -13.29 -34.23 14.70
CA PHE A 762 -12.29 -34.58 13.69
C PHE A 762 -10.94 -33.92 13.96
N HIS A 763 -10.94 -32.66 14.37
CA HIS A 763 -9.72 -31.96 14.77
C HIS A 763 -9.06 -32.64 16.00
N GLY A 764 -9.83 -32.88 17.06
CA GLY A 764 -9.33 -33.56 18.26
C GLY A 764 -8.79 -34.97 17.98
N CYS A 765 -9.45 -35.74 17.11
CA CYS A 765 -8.98 -37.05 16.66
C CYS A 765 -7.63 -36.96 15.93
N PHE A 766 -7.47 -35.96 15.05
CA PHE A 766 -6.20 -35.76 14.33
C PHE A 766 -5.06 -35.47 15.32
N ASN A 767 -5.25 -34.50 16.22
CA ASN A 767 -4.27 -34.16 17.25
C ASN A 767 -3.96 -35.36 18.18
N PHE A 768 -4.98 -36.09 18.60
CA PHE A 768 -4.80 -37.23 19.48
C PHE A 768 -4.00 -38.35 18.82
N VAL A 769 -4.25 -38.67 17.53
CA VAL A 769 -3.46 -39.67 16.78
C VAL A 769 -1.99 -39.28 16.73
N LEU A 770 -1.69 -38.01 16.48
CA LEU A 770 -0.32 -37.49 16.45
C LEU A 770 0.34 -37.64 17.83
N PHE A 771 -0.27 -37.11 18.90
CA PHE A 771 0.29 -37.21 20.25
C PHE A 771 0.41 -38.65 20.74
N ALA A 772 -0.59 -39.50 20.46
CA ALA A 772 -0.58 -40.90 20.84
C ALA A 772 0.55 -41.68 20.15
N ALA A 773 0.79 -41.45 18.86
CA ALA A 773 1.88 -42.08 18.14
C ALA A 773 3.26 -41.67 18.70
N SER A 774 3.42 -40.39 19.04
CA SER A 774 4.64 -39.91 19.69
C SER A 774 4.82 -40.54 21.08
N ALA A 775 3.74 -40.64 21.87
CA ALA A 775 3.74 -41.25 23.19
C ALA A 775 4.03 -42.76 23.16
N LEU A 776 3.58 -43.49 22.14
CA LEU A 776 3.89 -44.91 21.94
C LEU A 776 5.40 -45.16 21.71
N GLU A 777 6.11 -44.18 21.16
CA GLU A 777 7.57 -44.21 21.05
C GLU A 777 8.30 -43.75 22.32
N GLY A 778 7.53 -43.37 23.35
CA GLY A 778 8.04 -42.94 24.65
C GLY A 778 8.31 -41.44 24.76
N ASN A 779 7.76 -40.64 23.84
CA ASN A 779 7.92 -39.18 23.83
C ASN A 779 6.80 -38.49 24.62
N VAL A 780 7.07 -37.26 25.07
CA VAL A 780 6.11 -36.40 25.78
C VAL A 780 5.91 -35.12 24.96
N GLY A 781 4.71 -34.90 24.44
CA GLY A 781 4.42 -33.86 23.45
C GLY A 781 4.66 -34.37 22.03
N TRP A 782 4.64 -33.47 21.04
CA TRP A 782 4.85 -33.85 19.65
C TRP A 782 6.34 -33.89 19.31
N VAL A 783 6.87 -35.09 19.14
CA VAL A 783 8.16 -35.37 18.51
C VAL A 783 7.89 -36.28 17.31
N HIS A 784 8.46 -35.95 16.14
CA HIS A 784 8.24 -36.71 14.92
C HIS A 784 8.68 -38.18 15.12
N PRO A 785 7.81 -39.16 14.84
CA PRO A 785 8.19 -40.55 14.97
C PRO A 785 9.22 -40.92 13.91
N TRP A 786 10.24 -41.71 14.28
CA TRP A 786 11.30 -42.12 13.36
C TRP A 786 11.15 -43.56 12.86
N ARG A 787 10.34 -44.38 13.54
CA ARG A 787 10.12 -45.77 13.12
C ARG A 787 9.20 -45.78 11.92
N VAL A 788 9.67 -46.34 10.81
CA VAL A 788 8.91 -46.46 9.55
C VAL A 788 7.51 -47.03 9.79
N ARG A 789 7.36 -48.06 10.64
CA ARG A 789 6.06 -48.65 10.98
C ARG A 789 5.10 -47.66 11.66
N THR A 790 5.60 -46.86 12.60
CA THR A 790 4.81 -45.83 13.29
C THR A 790 4.44 -44.71 12.33
N VAL A 791 5.38 -44.24 11.51
CA VAL A 791 5.15 -43.21 10.50
C VAL A 791 4.09 -43.65 9.49
N CYS A 792 4.21 -44.86 8.93
CA CYS A 792 3.23 -45.41 8.00
C CYS A 792 1.85 -45.55 8.65
N LEU A 793 1.77 -45.98 9.92
CA LEU A 793 0.51 -46.07 10.65
C LEU A 793 -0.13 -44.69 10.86
N VAL A 794 0.65 -43.70 11.29
CA VAL A 794 0.17 -42.31 11.48
C VAL A 794 -0.33 -41.73 10.17
N LEU A 795 0.41 -41.89 9.08
CA LEU A 795 0.00 -41.42 7.76
C LEU A 795 -1.29 -42.12 7.29
N ALA A 796 -1.40 -43.44 7.47
CA ALA A 796 -2.61 -44.18 7.12
C ALA A 796 -3.83 -43.71 7.92
N LEU A 797 -3.68 -43.50 9.24
CA LEU A 797 -4.75 -42.99 10.10
C LEU A 797 -5.12 -41.55 9.77
N ALA A 798 -4.13 -40.68 9.54
CA ALA A 798 -4.34 -39.28 9.17
C ALA A 798 -5.08 -39.16 7.83
N VAL A 799 -4.64 -39.88 6.80
CA VAL A 799 -5.29 -39.92 5.49
C VAL A 799 -6.70 -40.53 5.59
N GLY A 800 -6.86 -41.62 6.35
CA GLY A 800 -8.17 -42.23 6.58
C GLY A 800 -9.16 -41.28 7.29
N LEU A 801 -8.69 -40.52 8.28
CA LEU A 801 -9.49 -39.51 8.97
C LEU A 801 -9.88 -38.37 8.03
N GLN A 802 -8.97 -37.90 7.20
CA GLN A 802 -9.25 -36.87 6.18
C GLN A 802 -10.21 -37.35 5.11
N ALA A 803 -10.07 -38.58 4.63
CA ALA A 803 -11.01 -39.18 3.69
C ALA A 803 -12.41 -39.29 4.30
N THR A 804 -12.51 -39.69 5.57
CA THR A 804 -13.77 -39.76 6.31
C THR A 804 -14.40 -38.38 6.46
N LEU A 805 -13.61 -37.37 6.85
CA LEU A 805 -14.05 -35.99 6.94
C LEU A 805 -14.52 -35.44 5.58
N ALA A 806 -13.82 -35.74 4.49
CA ALA A 806 -14.22 -35.36 3.15
C ALA A 806 -15.57 -35.99 2.75
N LEU A 807 -15.80 -37.26 3.10
CA LEU A 807 -17.09 -37.93 2.87
C LEU A 807 -18.23 -37.30 3.68
N VAL A 808 -17.97 -36.95 4.94
CA VAL A 808 -18.93 -36.26 5.82
C VAL A 808 -19.27 -34.89 5.25
N LEU A 809 -18.26 -34.10 4.89
CA LEU A 809 -18.42 -32.78 4.28
C LEU A 809 -19.18 -32.87 2.96
N ARG A 810 -18.84 -33.83 2.09
CA ARG A 810 -19.55 -34.07 0.82
C ARG A 810 -21.02 -34.42 1.07
N THR A 811 -21.31 -35.24 2.08
CA THR A 811 -22.68 -35.59 2.45
C THR A 811 -23.46 -34.36 2.92
N ARG A 812 -22.84 -33.47 3.69
CA ARG A 812 -23.44 -32.20 4.13
C ARG A 812 -23.66 -31.23 2.98
N LEU A 813 -22.70 -31.10 2.05
CA LEU A 813 -22.82 -30.27 0.86
C LEU A 813 -23.96 -30.73 -0.06
N ARG A 814 -24.16 -32.05 -0.20
CA ARG A 814 -25.32 -32.63 -0.92
C ARG A 814 -26.66 -32.25 -0.28
N GLN A 815 -26.72 -32.18 1.06
CA GLN A 815 -27.94 -31.81 1.77
C GLN A 815 -28.39 -30.37 1.48
N VAL A 816 -27.46 -29.49 1.11
CA VAL A 816 -27.73 -28.09 0.74
C VAL A 816 -27.69 -27.87 -0.78
N GLY A 817 -27.69 -28.93 -1.60
CA GLY A 817 -27.73 -28.79 -3.06
C GLY A 817 -26.46 -28.22 -3.71
N MET A 818 -25.33 -28.19 -2.99
CA MET A 818 -24.06 -27.64 -3.48
C MET A 818 -23.14 -28.67 -4.16
N TRP A 819 -23.50 -29.97 -4.16
CA TRP A 819 -22.71 -31.06 -4.76
C TRP A 819 -23.58 -32.10 -5.44
#